data_AF-A0A4R0R2H0-F1
#
_entry.id   AF-A0A4R0R2H0-F1
#
_cell.length_a   1.000
_cell.length_b   1.000
_cell.length_c   1.000
_cell.angle_alpha   90.00
_cell.angle_beta   90.00
_cell.angle_gamma   90.00
#
_symmetry.space_group_name_H-M   'P 1'
#
loop_
_entity.id
_entity.type
_entity.pdbx_description
1 polymer ?
#
loop_
_entity_poly.entity_id
_entity_poly.type
_entity_poly.pdbx_seq_one_letter_code
_entity_poly.pdbx_strand_id
1 'polypeptide(L)'
;MSQLADPRPSPLPVTEQLNLPPFAEVKEQAALLSRLRRSQELSIEDCMGLFPKLFLFCLLVEMFDVPDYMLDDIVLVSKMFIRYLLEDPSGTFTRASSERDIKYEMVEVLRMKRLTWLTTEPVFRPLEALEEVEVQIEAYKNDLRRRGSQYVDTPWITGLHTYVRYGDMLILSNKFGPETHDMLQKIIDACYHPYNTDTANIITFRSMTHMHLALLGEISGRKGEEHDRHVEAAVRYFRKHRTGCRHVGELFLKRPDQPTHPVYVALGEDWFTNRPSLRDDRNPGKFCMFCSKAELKASLSKCARCKFVFYCSRECQKADWKVHKPTCQAYVSEQKLIDEVRKRQGPQAALQLADISRWRHSSHYANFEALIHALGLRQDPNRGRTHIVLRQVECVSDPRPVDFRDRVRVTKFSVYKLADVVGEVARIQGSLLSPRALYADLQRLVDDVLQEGPDGKVLPHVSPSRFRHLALVDLTVGPGIKPLVNAINVSENYVRLLKYEPDWRQHINRIGAPPEPFKLAIGAEDAEHMSRLADPRQGPAPWGMARLGIEAEMPPFDVVKEQVLAFMGSLRFADSPVDQNHTNVIGGLLQFCLLVETFDVPDYMLDDIIFITKMFQDYWPEALESLTVEKRVAASQLVDHLRDKRIMWLFMDPVNRPLEALEEIEVQIQALKQELELSNSPYRDTPWIPKLYVYARYADALVLGNKFDPDTHTVLRNVLEACDHPVNADDPVNFAIRSIMHMHLALFGKMIGSEGAEHDRSTCQSYAGERQRVEEARRTHGPQAAIRMADFQRWEYSSHYANMEALIHALGLRQNPNRGRTHIVFREVKHVLDPRPADFRDRLCVTKCSVYRIKDVVRDIAKCLNNPMTPKALYEYLKKAGDEEAQADENGKPLPGAPPSRFRRVVIIYSTASPIAGGQGFKWNLHINHVSENYVRALKYEPDWRQYVNGVGPPPEPFILTSGAPDAEHDFDDS
;
A
#
# COMPACT_ATOMS: atom_id res chain seq x y z
N MET A 1 -8.40 -1.73 -7.64
CA MET A 1 -9.63 -2.53 -7.85
C MET A 1 -9.66 -3.22 -9.20
N SER A 2 -10.00 -2.57 -10.31
CA SER A 2 -9.91 -3.19 -11.65
C SER A 2 -8.54 -3.78 -11.97
N GLN A 3 -7.45 -3.16 -11.49
CA GLN A 3 -6.07 -3.67 -11.63
C GLN A 3 -5.65 -4.72 -10.57
N LEU A 4 -6.44 -4.99 -9.52
CA LEU A 4 -6.10 -5.99 -8.48
C LEU A 4 -6.72 -7.37 -8.76
N ALA A 5 -7.76 -7.39 -9.59
CA ALA A 5 -8.54 -8.56 -9.94
C ALA A 5 -7.93 -9.25 -11.18
N ASP A 6 -6.85 -10.00 -10.97
CA ASP A 6 -6.24 -10.91 -11.95
C ASP A 6 -7.34 -11.79 -12.61
N PRO A 7 -7.44 -11.88 -13.96
CA PRO A 7 -8.43 -12.71 -14.66
C PRO A 7 -8.12 -14.21 -14.48
N ARG A 8 -8.30 -14.70 -13.26
CA ARG A 8 -8.10 -16.09 -12.89
C ARG A 8 -9.05 -17.00 -13.68
N PRO A 9 -8.59 -18.17 -14.15
CA PRO A 9 -9.51 -19.20 -14.63
C PRO A 9 -10.49 -19.54 -13.51
N SER A 10 -11.79 -19.58 -13.84
CA SER A 10 -12.84 -19.87 -12.88
C SER A 10 -12.57 -21.19 -12.14
N PRO A 11 -12.80 -21.28 -10.81
CA PRO A 11 -12.72 -22.55 -10.08
C PRO A 11 -13.84 -23.53 -10.49
N LEU A 12 -14.81 -23.07 -11.28
CA LEU A 12 -15.91 -23.84 -11.85
C LEU A 12 -15.45 -24.50 -13.16
N PRO A 13 -15.79 -25.78 -13.42
CA PRO A 13 -15.41 -26.49 -14.66
C PRO A 13 -16.32 -26.07 -15.85
N VAL A 14 -16.26 -24.79 -16.23
CA VAL A 14 -17.01 -24.19 -17.34
C VAL A 14 -16.12 -24.17 -18.59
N THR A 15 -16.68 -24.50 -19.75
CA THR A 15 -15.96 -24.58 -21.04
C THR A 15 -15.59 -23.23 -21.64
N GLU A 16 -16.23 -22.14 -21.19
CA GLU A 16 -15.90 -20.76 -21.54
C GLU A 16 -15.25 -20.03 -20.36
N GLN A 17 -14.29 -19.16 -20.64
CA GLN A 17 -13.56 -18.40 -19.62
C GLN A 17 -14.42 -17.25 -19.05
N LEU A 18 -15.08 -17.52 -17.94
CA LEU A 18 -15.76 -16.50 -17.13
C LEU A 18 -14.74 -15.51 -16.55
N ASN A 19 -14.67 -14.31 -17.14
CA ASN A 19 -13.77 -13.24 -16.73
C ASN A 19 -14.38 -12.29 -15.70
N LEU A 20 -13.53 -11.66 -14.90
CA LEU A 20 -13.91 -10.61 -13.96
C LEU A 20 -14.45 -9.37 -14.70
N PRO A 21 -15.65 -8.86 -14.35
CA PRO A 21 -16.24 -7.72 -15.04
C PRO A 21 -15.53 -6.40 -14.70
N PRO A 22 -15.54 -5.39 -15.61
CA PRO A 22 -14.93 -4.10 -15.37
C PRO A 22 -15.44 -3.43 -14.11
N PHE A 23 -14.53 -3.06 -13.20
CA PHE A 23 -14.91 -2.58 -11.86
C PHE A 23 -15.75 -1.29 -11.86
N ALA A 24 -15.70 -0.48 -12.93
CA ALA A 24 -16.58 0.67 -13.09
C ALA A 24 -18.07 0.25 -13.12
N GLU A 25 -18.41 -0.77 -13.92
CA GLU A 25 -19.77 -1.33 -13.99
C GLU A 25 -20.19 -1.98 -12.68
N VAL A 26 -19.27 -2.67 -12.01
CA VAL A 26 -19.51 -3.29 -10.69
C VAL A 26 -19.83 -2.22 -9.65
N LYS A 27 -19.10 -1.10 -9.67
CA LYS A 27 -19.32 0.06 -8.79
C LYS A 27 -20.65 0.76 -9.11
N GLU A 28 -21.04 0.85 -10.37
CA GLU A 28 -22.34 1.38 -10.78
C GLU A 28 -23.50 0.48 -10.30
N GLN A 29 -23.42 -0.83 -10.53
CA GLN A 29 -24.43 -1.79 -10.07
C GLN A 29 -24.53 -1.84 -8.54
N ALA A 30 -23.39 -1.75 -7.83
CA ALA A 30 -23.39 -1.59 -6.38
C ALA A 30 -24.08 -0.28 -5.95
N ALA A 31 -23.73 0.87 -6.56
CA ALA A 31 -24.37 2.16 -6.25
C ALA A 31 -25.86 2.23 -6.65
N LEU A 32 -26.32 1.41 -7.59
CA LEU A 32 -27.75 1.21 -7.87
C LEU A 32 -28.42 0.39 -6.75
N LEU A 33 -27.79 -0.69 -6.29
CA LEU A 33 -28.25 -1.50 -5.14
C LEU A 33 -28.33 -0.66 -3.85
N SER A 34 -27.30 0.12 -3.51
CA SER A 34 -27.27 0.98 -2.31
C SER A 34 -28.37 2.06 -2.32
N ARG A 35 -28.87 2.44 -3.52
CA ARG A 35 -30.02 3.33 -3.69
C ARG A 35 -31.34 2.58 -3.52
N LEU A 36 -31.54 1.49 -4.27
CA LEU A 36 -32.80 0.72 -4.25
C LEU A 36 -33.11 0.14 -2.86
N ARG A 37 -32.08 -0.29 -2.11
CA ARG A 37 -32.15 -0.72 -0.70
C ARG A 37 -32.83 0.31 0.23
N ARG A 38 -32.85 1.60 -0.13
CA ARG A 38 -33.47 2.68 0.65
C ARG A 38 -34.91 3.00 0.24
N SER A 39 -35.41 2.42 -0.85
CA SER A 39 -36.67 2.83 -1.49
C SER A 39 -37.62 1.70 -1.87
N GLN A 40 -37.14 0.46 -2.00
CA GLN A 40 -37.95 -0.67 -2.48
C GLN A 40 -37.42 -2.03 -1.99
N GLU A 41 -38.32 -3.01 -1.86
CA GLU A 41 -37.93 -4.42 -1.83
C GLU A 41 -37.65 -4.91 -3.26
N LEU A 42 -36.56 -5.65 -3.44
CA LEU A 42 -36.14 -6.23 -4.72
C LEU A 42 -36.58 -7.69 -4.81
N SER A 43 -37.20 -8.09 -5.93
CA SER A 43 -37.44 -9.51 -6.18
C SER A 43 -36.15 -10.23 -6.61
N ILE A 44 -36.20 -11.56 -6.61
CA ILE A 44 -35.07 -12.44 -6.98
C ILE A 44 -34.80 -12.38 -8.50
N GLU A 45 -35.86 -12.19 -9.29
CA GLU A 45 -35.81 -12.10 -10.74
C GLU A 45 -35.28 -10.72 -11.17
N ASP A 46 -35.77 -9.64 -10.55
CA ASP A 46 -35.25 -8.28 -10.74
C ASP A 46 -33.75 -8.20 -10.37
N CYS A 47 -33.35 -8.85 -9.27
CA CYS A 47 -31.96 -8.86 -8.79
C CYS A 47 -30.97 -9.38 -9.84
N MET A 48 -31.36 -10.36 -10.66
CA MET A 48 -30.49 -10.91 -11.71
C MET A 48 -30.53 -10.12 -13.01
N GLY A 49 -31.66 -9.47 -13.33
CA GLY A 49 -31.74 -8.52 -14.44
C GLY A 49 -30.94 -7.24 -14.19
N LEU A 50 -30.97 -6.73 -12.97
CA LEU A 50 -30.33 -5.46 -12.58
C LEU A 50 -28.84 -5.60 -12.22
N PHE A 51 -28.41 -6.73 -11.66
CA PHE A 51 -27.07 -6.89 -11.09
C PHE A 51 -26.19 -8.03 -11.70
N PRO A 52 -26.23 -8.35 -13.00
CA PRO A 52 -25.50 -9.48 -13.57
C PRO A 52 -23.96 -9.34 -13.53
N LYS A 53 -23.42 -8.11 -13.50
CA LYS A 53 -21.97 -7.87 -13.36
C LYS A 53 -21.56 -7.98 -11.90
N LEU A 54 -22.40 -7.53 -10.97
CA LEU A 54 -22.20 -7.73 -9.52
C LEU A 54 -22.24 -9.23 -9.14
N PHE A 55 -23.07 -10.04 -9.82
CA PHE A 55 -23.11 -11.50 -9.70
C PHE A 55 -21.78 -12.16 -10.10
N LEU A 56 -21.28 -11.87 -11.31
CA LEU A 56 -20.00 -12.37 -11.80
C LEU A 56 -18.83 -11.89 -10.90
N PHE A 57 -18.88 -10.65 -10.43
CA PHE A 57 -17.92 -10.13 -9.46
C PHE A 57 -17.93 -10.96 -8.16
N CYS A 58 -19.08 -11.20 -7.55
CA CYS A 58 -19.19 -12.03 -6.35
C CYS A 58 -18.63 -13.45 -6.57
N LEU A 59 -18.89 -14.06 -7.74
CA LEU A 59 -18.38 -15.39 -8.10
C LEU A 59 -16.85 -15.42 -8.29
N LEU A 60 -16.23 -14.36 -8.80
CA LEU A 60 -14.83 -14.39 -9.26
C LEU A 60 -13.82 -13.59 -8.40
N VAL A 61 -14.25 -12.57 -7.64
CA VAL A 61 -13.37 -11.76 -6.77
C VAL A 61 -12.77 -12.57 -5.62
N GLU A 62 -11.55 -12.27 -5.15
CA GLU A 62 -11.07 -12.86 -3.89
C GLU A 62 -11.77 -12.26 -2.67
N MET A 63 -11.83 -13.04 -1.59
CA MET A 63 -12.58 -12.66 -0.38
C MET A 63 -12.06 -11.35 0.24
N PHE A 64 -10.75 -11.11 0.16
CA PHE A 64 -10.07 -9.95 0.72
C PHE A 64 -9.84 -8.81 -0.29
N ASP A 65 -10.35 -8.95 -1.52
CA ASP A 65 -10.23 -7.96 -2.60
C ASP A 65 -11.49 -7.07 -2.72
N VAL A 66 -12.54 -7.35 -1.94
CA VAL A 66 -13.75 -6.52 -1.90
C VAL A 66 -13.51 -5.28 -1.01
N PRO A 67 -13.77 -4.05 -1.49
CA PRO A 67 -13.56 -2.85 -0.68
C PRO A 67 -14.52 -2.77 0.51
N ASP A 68 -14.03 -2.23 1.63
CA ASP A 68 -14.80 -2.01 2.87
C ASP A 68 -16.14 -1.31 2.61
N TYR A 69 -16.15 -0.29 1.74
CA TYR A 69 -17.34 0.49 1.39
C TYR A 69 -18.37 -0.29 0.54
N MET A 70 -18.02 -1.46 0.03
CA MET A 70 -18.89 -2.35 -0.75
C MET A 70 -19.28 -3.62 0.03
N LEU A 71 -18.53 -4.00 1.08
CA LEU A 71 -18.72 -5.29 1.77
C LEU A 71 -20.16 -5.50 2.26
N ASP A 72 -20.82 -4.46 2.79
CA ASP A 72 -22.19 -4.59 3.32
C ASP A 72 -23.23 -4.89 2.22
N ASP A 73 -23.10 -4.25 1.05
CA ASP A 73 -23.97 -4.45 -0.12
C ASP A 73 -23.62 -5.77 -0.85
N ILE A 74 -22.35 -6.17 -0.90
CA ILE A 74 -21.90 -7.47 -1.41
C ILE A 74 -22.42 -8.62 -0.54
N VAL A 75 -22.42 -8.46 0.78
CA VAL A 75 -23.05 -9.41 1.72
C VAL A 75 -24.56 -9.49 1.50
N LEU A 76 -25.24 -8.36 1.31
CA LEU A 76 -26.68 -8.31 1.05
C LEU A 76 -27.04 -9.07 -0.24
N VAL A 77 -26.41 -8.70 -1.37
CA VAL A 77 -26.76 -9.26 -2.69
C VAL A 77 -26.33 -10.72 -2.85
N SER A 78 -25.23 -11.14 -2.22
CA SER A 78 -24.79 -12.55 -2.28
C SER A 78 -25.82 -13.51 -1.67
N LYS A 79 -26.64 -13.06 -0.69
CA LYS A 79 -27.79 -13.83 -0.18
C LYS A 79 -28.84 -14.06 -1.28
N MET A 80 -29.14 -13.02 -2.07
CA MET A 80 -30.08 -13.09 -3.18
C MET A 80 -29.55 -13.95 -4.34
N PHE A 81 -28.26 -13.84 -4.66
CA PHE A 81 -27.61 -14.66 -5.69
C PHE A 81 -27.54 -16.15 -5.33
N ILE A 82 -27.27 -16.50 -4.08
CA ILE A 82 -27.36 -17.89 -3.59
C ILE A 82 -28.80 -18.40 -3.74
N ARG A 83 -29.79 -17.58 -3.38
CA ARG A 83 -31.21 -17.96 -3.50
C ARG A 83 -31.65 -18.16 -4.95
N TYR A 84 -31.29 -17.24 -5.85
CA TYR A 84 -31.55 -17.38 -7.29
C TYR A 84 -30.93 -18.66 -7.87
N LEU A 85 -29.66 -18.95 -7.55
CA LEU A 85 -29.00 -20.17 -8.00
C LEU A 85 -29.70 -21.43 -7.49
N LEU A 86 -30.17 -21.45 -6.24
CA LEU A 86 -30.89 -22.59 -5.66
C LEU A 86 -32.26 -22.78 -6.33
N GLU A 87 -33.07 -21.73 -6.44
CA GLU A 87 -34.42 -21.76 -6.99
C GLU A 87 -34.45 -21.96 -8.52
N ASP A 88 -33.49 -21.38 -9.26
CA ASP A 88 -33.39 -21.43 -10.74
C ASP A 88 -34.74 -21.15 -11.46
N PRO A 89 -35.38 -19.99 -11.20
CA PRO A 89 -36.73 -19.69 -11.73
C PRO A 89 -36.79 -19.65 -13.26
N SER A 90 -35.70 -19.30 -13.93
CA SER A 90 -35.57 -19.33 -15.40
C SER A 90 -35.34 -20.74 -15.96
N GLY A 91 -35.10 -21.75 -15.12
CA GLY A 91 -34.77 -23.12 -15.51
C GLY A 91 -33.45 -23.24 -16.29
N THR A 92 -32.57 -22.24 -16.17
CA THR A 92 -31.32 -22.11 -16.92
C THR A 92 -30.33 -23.20 -16.50
N PHE A 93 -30.13 -23.38 -15.19
CA PHE A 93 -29.13 -24.30 -14.65
C PHE A 93 -29.65 -25.75 -14.53
N THR A 94 -30.96 -25.96 -14.63
CA THR A 94 -31.60 -27.28 -14.50
C THR A 94 -31.79 -27.99 -15.85
N ARG A 95 -31.75 -27.26 -16.98
CA ARG A 95 -31.92 -27.85 -18.33
C ARG A 95 -30.68 -28.58 -18.86
N ALA A 96 -29.48 -28.20 -18.42
CA ALA A 96 -28.25 -28.86 -18.84
C ALA A 96 -27.97 -30.11 -17.97
N SER A 97 -28.32 -31.28 -18.51
CA SER A 97 -28.35 -32.55 -17.76
C SER A 97 -26.99 -33.09 -17.29
N SER A 98 -25.88 -32.47 -17.71
CA SER A 98 -24.51 -32.74 -17.25
C SER A 98 -23.95 -31.68 -16.27
N GLU A 99 -24.62 -30.54 -16.09
CA GLU A 99 -24.06 -29.36 -15.38
C GLU A 99 -24.51 -29.26 -13.92
N ARG A 100 -25.16 -30.28 -13.40
CA ARG A 100 -25.73 -30.31 -12.04
C ARG A 100 -24.71 -29.92 -10.97
N ASP A 101 -23.46 -30.34 -11.15
CA ASP A 101 -22.36 -30.08 -10.22
C ASP A 101 -21.87 -28.63 -10.28
N ILE A 102 -21.94 -27.97 -11.44
CA ILE A 102 -21.55 -26.55 -11.60
C ILE A 102 -22.47 -25.65 -10.75
N LYS A 103 -23.79 -25.89 -10.78
CA LYS A 103 -24.75 -25.17 -9.92
C LYS A 103 -24.44 -25.34 -8.43
N TYR A 104 -24.03 -26.53 -7.98
CA TYR A 104 -23.64 -26.76 -6.59
C TYR A 104 -22.31 -26.08 -6.23
N GLU A 105 -21.28 -26.16 -7.08
CA GLU A 105 -20.00 -25.47 -6.86
C GLU A 105 -20.17 -23.94 -6.83
N MET A 106 -21.01 -23.36 -7.70
CA MET A 106 -21.33 -21.92 -7.66
C MET A 106 -21.95 -21.50 -6.31
N VAL A 107 -22.91 -22.28 -5.81
CA VAL A 107 -23.56 -22.05 -4.51
C VAL A 107 -22.57 -22.17 -3.35
N GLU A 108 -21.72 -23.21 -3.34
CA GLU A 108 -20.75 -23.43 -2.26
C GLU A 108 -19.57 -22.44 -2.29
N VAL A 109 -19.16 -21.97 -3.47
CA VAL A 109 -18.22 -20.84 -3.62
C VAL A 109 -18.82 -19.56 -3.05
N LEU A 110 -20.05 -19.19 -3.44
CA LEU A 110 -20.70 -17.98 -2.91
C LEU A 110 -20.95 -18.06 -1.40
N ARG A 111 -21.40 -19.21 -0.87
CA ARG A 111 -21.54 -19.45 0.58
C ARG A 111 -20.22 -19.29 1.31
N MET A 112 -19.14 -19.90 0.82
CA MET A 112 -17.82 -19.77 1.42
C MET A 112 -17.40 -18.29 1.53
N LYS A 113 -17.53 -17.52 0.44
CA LYS A 113 -17.18 -16.10 0.44
C LYS A 113 -18.09 -15.26 1.33
N ARG A 114 -19.41 -15.47 1.27
CA ARG A 114 -20.41 -14.76 2.08
C ARG A 114 -20.19 -14.97 3.57
N LEU A 115 -19.86 -16.18 4.01
CA LEU A 115 -19.50 -16.45 5.40
C LEU A 115 -18.23 -15.68 5.82
N THR A 116 -17.19 -15.64 4.97
CA THR A 116 -15.99 -14.84 5.25
C THR A 116 -16.30 -13.34 5.31
N TRP A 117 -17.05 -12.79 4.35
CA TRP A 117 -17.44 -11.38 4.35
C TRP A 117 -18.30 -11.00 5.56
N LEU A 118 -19.22 -11.87 5.99
CA LEU A 118 -20.01 -11.70 7.21
C LEU A 118 -19.16 -11.69 8.48
N THR A 119 -18.01 -12.38 8.51
CA THR A 119 -17.12 -12.44 9.69
C THR A 119 -15.89 -11.54 9.60
N THR A 120 -15.80 -10.68 8.58
CA THR A 120 -14.70 -9.72 8.39
C THR A 120 -15.14 -8.33 8.81
N GLU A 121 -14.26 -7.56 9.45
CA GLU A 121 -14.48 -6.13 9.72
C GLU A 121 -14.48 -5.33 8.39
N PRO A 122 -15.31 -4.29 8.22
CA PRO A 122 -16.18 -3.67 9.22
C PRO A 122 -17.58 -4.31 9.35
N VAL A 123 -17.91 -5.40 8.65
CA VAL A 123 -19.28 -5.96 8.63
C VAL A 123 -19.61 -6.73 9.91
N PHE A 124 -18.76 -7.69 10.29
CA PHE A 124 -18.85 -8.52 11.51
C PHE A 124 -20.29 -8.85 12.00
N ARG A 125 -21.06 -9.56 11.17
CA ARG A 125 -22.41 -10.10 11.44
C ARG A 125 -22.38 -11.63 11.65
N PRO A 126 -21.75 -12.16 12.73
CA PRO A 126 -21.58 -13.61 12.91
C PRO A 126 -22.90 -14.38 13.14
N LEU A 127 -23.95 -13.73 13.66
CA LEU A 127 -25.27 -14.37 13.83
C LEU A 127 -25.94 -14.67 12.47
N GLU A 128 -25.84 -13.77 11.49
CA GLU A 128 -26.35 -14.04 10.13
C GLU A 128 -25.50 -15.12 9.42
N ALA A 129 -24.21 -15.21 9.74
CA ALA A 129 -23.35 -16.29 9.26
C ALA A 129 -23.72 -17.64 9.90
N LEU A 130 -24.13 -17.66 11.18
CA LEU A 130 -24.63 -18.85 11.85
C LEU A 130 -25.91 -19.37 11.18
N GLU A 131 -26.90 -18.50 10.95
CA GLU A 131 -28.13 -18.82 10.22
C GLU A 131 -27.86 -19.44 8.83
N GLU A 132 -26.93 -18.83 8.07
CA GLU A 132 -26.53 -19.31 6.74
C GLU A 132 -25.89 -20.72 6.78
N VAL A 133 -25.16 -21.07 7.86
CA VAL A 133 -24.60 -22.42 8.05
C VAL A 133 -25.67 -23.41 8.54
N GLU A 134 -26.64 -22.99 9.35
CA GLU A 134 -27.74 -23.87 9.78
C GLU A 134 -28.63 -24.29 8.60
N VAL A 135 -28.90 -23.36 7.67
CA VAL A 135 -29.55 -23.66 6.38
C VAL A 135 -28.73 -24.65 5.53
N GLN A 136 -27.40 -24.51 5.49
CA GLN A 136 -26.51 -25.49 4.83
C GLN A 136 -26.61 -26.88 5.48
N ILE A 137 -26.64 -26.94 6.83
CA ILE A 137 -26.70 -28.18 7.60
C ILE A 137 -28.01 -28.94 7.34
N GLU A 138 -29.18 -28.29 7.36
CA GLU A 138 -30.44 -28.98 7.08
C GLU A 138 -30.59 -29.36 5.60
N ALA A 139 -30.11 -28.54 4.67
CA ALA A 139 -30.03 -28.92 3.26
C ALA A 139 -29.18 -30.19 3.06
N TYR A 140 -28.03 -30.28 3.74
CA TYR A 140 -27.14 -31.43 3.68
C TYR A 140 -27.73 -32.69 4.35
N LYS A 141 -28.34 -32.56 5.53
CA LYS A 141 -29.06 -33.67 6.19
C LYS A 141 -30.18 -34.21 5.29
N ASN A 142 -30.96 -33.33 4.67
CA ASN A 142 -32.02 -33.73 3.74
C ASN A 142 -31.47 -34.41 2.48
N ASP A 143 -30.30 -33.98 1.98
CA ASP A 143 -29.64 -34.66 0.88
C ASP A 143 -29.15 -36.07 1.25
N LEU A 144 -28.50 -36.24 2.41
CA LEU A 144 -28.11 -37.56 2.94
C LEU A 144 -29.31 -38.50 3.09
N ARG A 145 -30.44 -38.00 3.59
CA ARG A 145 -31.72 -38.74 3.71
C ARG A 145 -32.22 -39.20 2.33
N ARG A 146 -32.28 -38.31 1.34
CA ARG A 146 -32.71 -38.63 -0.04
C ARG A 146 -31.80 -39.66 -0.72
N ARG A 147 -30.50 -39.64 -0.43
CA ARG A 147 -29.52 -40.59 -0.98
C ARG A 147 -29.43 -41.93 -0.22
N GLY A 148 -30.18 -42.11 0.87
CA GLY A 148 -30.12 -43.32 1.70
C GLY A 148 -28.75 -43.54 2.34
N SER A 149 -28.03 -42.47 2.69
CA SER A 149 -26.66 -42.55 3.19
C SER A 149 -26.58 -43.17 4.59
N GLN A 150 -25.59 -44.04 4.82
CA GLN A 150 -25.28 -44.57 6.17
C GLN A 150 -24.91 -43.48 7.20
N TYR A 151 -24.61 -42.26 6.74
CA TYR A 151 -24.21 -41.13 7.58
C TYR A 151 -25.36 -40.15 7.91
N VAL A 152 -26.63 -40.54 7.70
CA VAL A 152 -27.81 -39.69 8.01
C VAL A 152 -27.84 -39.22 9.48
N ASP A 153 -27.49 -40.10 10.42
CA ASP A 153 -27.45 -39.78 11.85
C ASP A 153 -26.09 -39.29 12.35
N THR A 154 -25.06 -39.34 11.49
CA THR A 154 -23.70 -38.85 11.75
C THR A 154 -23.19 -37.86 10.67
N PRO A 155 -24.01 -36.85 10.28
CA PRO A 155 -23.74 -36.01 9.10
C PRO A 155 -22.46 -35.17 9.20
N TRP A 156 -21.93 -34.95 10.41
CA TRP A 156 -20.65 -34.27 10.64
C TRP A 156 -19.43 -35.09 10.20
N ILE A 157 -19.57 -36.41 9.99
CA ILE A 157 -18.50 -37.25 9.45
C ILE A 157 -18.24 -36.91 7.97
N THR A 158 -19.27 -36.91 7.13
CA THR A 158 -19.12 -36.66 5.69
C THR A 158 -19.23 -35.18 5.32
N GLY A 159 -19.97 -34.39 6.12
CA GLY A 159 -20.13 -32.95 5.95
C GLY A 159 -19.11 -32.10 6.72
N LEU A 160 -17.95 -32.67 7.10
CA LEU A 160 -17.03 -32.11 8.09
C LEU A 160 -16.70 -30.62 7.86
N HIS A 161 -16.47 -30.19 6.62
CA HIS A 161 -16.20 -28.79 6.29
C HIS A 161 -17.32 -27.82 6.74
N THR A 162 -18.59 -28.21 6.57
CA THR A 162 -19.76 -27.42 6.98
C THR A 162 -19.89 -27.39 8.50
N TYR A 163 -19.63 -28.51 9.17
CA TYR A 163 -19.72 -28.60 10.64
C TYR A 163 -18.56 -27.88 11.34
N VAL A 164 -17.35 -27.86 10.77
CA VAL A 164 -16.25 -27.01 11.27
C VAL A 164 -16.65 -25.54 11.23
N ARG A 165 -17.18 -25.05 10.08
CA ARG A 165 -17.72 -23.69 9.96
C ARG A 165 -18.84 -23.43 10.98
N TYR A 166 -19.69 -24.42 11.28
CA TYR A 166 -20.74 -24.28 12.29
C TYR A 166 -20.15 -24.08 13.69
N GLY A 167 -19.15 -24.87 14.07
CA GLY A 167 -18.39 -24.67 15.31
C GLY A 167 -17.75 -23.29 15.39
N ASP A 168 -17.13 -22.84 14.29
CA ASP A 168 -16.57 -21.49 14.17
C ASP A 168 -17.66 -20.41 14.39
N MET A 169 -18.82 -20.52 13.72
CA MET A 169 -19.90 -19.52 13.81
C MET A 169 -20.59 -19.51 15.19
N LEU A 170 -20.70 -20.66 15.88
CA LEU A 170 -21.20 -20.74 17.25
C LEU A 170 -20.29 -19.97 18.21
N ILE A 171 -18.97 -20.13 18.08
CA ILE A 171 -17.99 -19.39 18.88
C ILE A 171 -17.97 -17.90 18.50
N LEU A 172 -18.08 -17.55 17.21
CA LEU A 172 -18.19 -16.15 16.80
C LEU A 172 -19.47 -15.48 17.34
N SER A 173 -20.57 -16.22 17.41
CA SER A 173 -21.88 -15.79 17.93
C SER A 173 -22.04 -15.91 19.45
N ASN A 174 -20.95 -16.18 20.19
CA ASN A 174 -20.94 -16.35 21.65
C ASN A 174 -21.94 -17.40 22.19
N LYS A 175 -22.24 -18.43 21.40
CA LYS A 175 -23.13 -19.55 21.75
C LYS A 175 -22.34 -20.60 22.53
N PHE A 176 -22.18 -20.40 23.84
CA PHE A 176 -21.35 -21.28 24.70
C PHE A 176 -22.13 -22.39 25.45
N GLY A 177 -23.20 -22.91 24.84
CA GLY A 177 -24.04 -23.95 25.45
C GLY A 177 -23.40 -25.35 25.49
N PRO A 178 -23.99 -26.30 26.24
CA PRO A 178 -23.54 -27.70 26.23
C PRO A 178 -23.56 -28.34 24.83
N GLU A 179 -24.53 -27.94 24.00
CA GLU A 179 -24.69 -28.38 22.62
C GLU A 179 -23.48 -27.98 21.74
N THR A 180 -22.90 -26.80 21.97
CA THR A 180 -21.68 -26.35 21.29
C THR A 180 -20.49 -27.23 21.65
N HIS A 181 -20.35 -27.63 22.92
CA HIS A 181 -19.29 -28.53 23.37
C HIS A 181 -19.43 -29.95 22.78
N ASP A 182 -20.66 -30.48 22.75
CA ASP A 182 -20.98 -31.76 22.11
C ASP A 182 -20.71 -31.72 20.59
N MET A 183 -21.09 -30.63 19.92
CA MET A 183 -20.83 -30.42 18.49
C MET A 183 -19.32 -30.34 18.19
N LEU A 184 -18.55 -29.60 18.98
CA LEU A 184 -17.10 -29.51 18.82
C LEU A 184 -16.41 -30.87 19.12
N GLN A 185 -16.90 -31.66 20.09
CA GLN A 185 -16.39 -33.01 20.29
C GLN A 185 -16.66 -33.90 19.06
N LYS A 186 -17.89 -33.88 18.52
CA LYS A 186 -18.27 -34.58 17.29
C LYS A 186 -17.40 -34.20 16.09
N ILE A 187 -17.00 -32.93 15.98
CA ILE A 187 -16.07 -32.45 14.95
C ILE A 187 -14.65 -33.03 15.14
N ILE A 188 -14.14 -33.12 16.38
CA ILE A 188 -12.87 -33.81 16.68
C ILE A 188 -12.95 -35.29 16.30
N ASP A 189 -14.04 -35.97 16.67
CA ASP A 189 -14.20 -37.40 16.41
C ASP A 189 -14.27 -37.68 14.90
N ALA A 190 -14.98 -36.84 14.14
CA ALA A 190 -14.95 -36.87 12.68
C ALA A 190 -13.58 -36.52 12.08
N CYS A 191 -12.75 -35.71 12.75
CA CYS A 191 -11.36 -35.47 12.34
C CYS A 191 -10.43 -36.67 12.55
N TYR A 192 -10.81 -37.65 13.37
CA TYR A 192 -10.12 -38.93 13.55
C TYR A 192 -10.78 -40.10 12.79
N HIS A 193 -12.00 -39.93 12.29
CA HIS A 193 -12.75 -40.98 11.61
C HIS A 193 -12.05 -41.42 10.29
N PRO A 194 -12.00 -42.74 9.96
CA PRO A 194 -11.30 -43.25 8.78
C PRO A 194 -11.69 -42.60 7.44
N TYR A 195 -12.93 -42.10 7.31
CA TYR A 195 -13.43 -41.38 6.14
C TYR A 195 -12.64 -40.08 5.85
N ASN A 196 -12.09 -39.42 6.86
CA ASN A 196 -11.47 -38.09 6.74
C ASN A 196 -9.93 -38.09 6.79
N THR A 197 -9.28 -39.25 6.75
CA THR A 197 -7.81 -39.37 6.88
C THR A 197 -7.06 -38.57 5.80
N ASP A 198 -7.52 -38.65 4.55
CA ASP A 198 -6.92 -37.93 3.42
C ASP A 198 -7.44 -36.48 3.27
N THR A 199 -8.55 -36.11 3.92
CA THR A 199 -9.19 -34.78 3.84
C THR A 199 -8.20 -33.62 3.99
N ALA A 200 -8.34 -32.61 3.12
CA ALA A 200 -7.52 -31.40 3.14
C ALA A 200 -7.78 -30.59 4.41
N ASN A 201 -6.75 -29.94 4.95
CA ASN A 201 -6.82 -29.11 6.16
C ASN A 201 -7.34 -29.81 7.44
N ILE A 202 -7.47 -31.15 7.45
CA ILE A 202 -7.98 -31.95 8.58
C ILE A 202 -7.28 -31.69 9.91
N ILE A 203 -5.97 -31.43 9.87
CA ILE A 203 -5.15 -31.09 11.04
C ILE A 203 -5.48 -29.67 11.54
N THR A 204 -5.69 -28.74 10.62
CA THR A 204 -6.09 -27.34 10.91
C THR A 204 -7.43 -27.34 11.61
N PHE A 205 -8.42 -28.05 11.06
CA PHE A 205 -9.76 -28.18 11.63
C PHE A 205 -9.71 -28.72 13.07
N ARG A 206 -9.09 -29.90 13.29
CA ARG A 206 -8.92 -30.45 14.64
C ARG A 206 -8.25 -29.48 15.61
N SER A 207 -7.26 -28.72 15.15
CA SER A 207 -6.52 -27.77 16.01
C SER A 207 -7.31 -26.50 16.32
N MET A 208 -8.19 -26.07 15.41
CA MET A 208 -9.22 -25.05 15.66
C MET A 208 -10.27 -25.54 16.65
N THR A 209 -10.74 -26.77 16.51
CA THR A 209 -11.72 -27.36 17.43
C THR A 209 -11.15 -27.51 18.85
N HIS A 210 -9.86 -27.86 18.99
CA HIS A 210 -9.17 -27.81 20.30
C HIS A 210 -9.05 -26.39 20.87
N MET A 211 -8.81 -25.38 20.04
CA MET A 211 -8.79 -23.98 20.47
C MET A 211 -10.15 -23.57 21.04
N HIS A 212 -11.24 -23.86 20.33
CA HIS A 212 -12.62 -23.57 20.74
C HIS A 212 -13.04 -24.32 22.01
N LEU A 213 -12.67 -25.59 22.16
CA LEU A 213 -12.94 -26.36 23.38
C LEU A 213 -12.13 -25.85 24.59
N ALA A 214 -10.92 -25.33 24.38
CA ALA A 214 -10.17 -24.67 25.45
C ALA A 214 -10.90 -23.40 25.93
N LEU A 215 -11.44 -22.58 25.02
CA LEU A 215 -12.26 -21.42 25.38
C LEU A 215 -13.54 -21.83 26.15
N LEU A 216 -14.21 -22.91 25.74
CA LEU A 216 -15.37 -23.43 26.48
C LEU A 216 -15.00 -23.97 27.87
N GLY A 217 -13.84 -24.61 28.02
CA GLY A 217 -13.31 -25.05 29.32
C GLY A 217 -13.02 -23.86 30.26
N GLU A 218 -12.44 -22.78 29.72
CA GLU A 218 -12.22 -21.52 30.43
C GLU A 218 -13.55 -20.89 30.88
N ILE A 219 -14.50 -20.70 29.96
CA ILE A 219 -15.82 -20.09 30.21
C ILE A 219 -16.65 -20.90 31.21
N SER A 220 -16.64 -22.23 31.09
CA SER A 220 -17.41 -23.12 31.98
C SER A 220 -16.69 -23.48 33.29
N GLY A 221 -15.49 -22.92 33.54
CA GLY A 221 -14.70 -23.20 34.73
C GLY A 221 -14.11 -24.61 34.83
N ARG A 222 -14.22 -25.43 33.77
CA ARG A 222 -13.78 -26.83 33.70
C ARG A 222 -12.26 -26.96 33.46
N LYS A 223 -11.46 -26.31 34.31
CA LYS A 223 -10.00 -26.28 34.19
C LYS A 223 -9.40 -27.55 34.80
N GLY A 224 -8.65 -28.30 34.01
CA GLY A 224 -8.05 -29.59 34.38
C GLY A 224 -7.45 -30.30 33.15
N GLU A 225 -7.01 -31.54 33.30
CA GLU A 225 -6.20 -32.26 32.29
C GLU A 225 -6.80 -32.31 30.88
N GLU A 226 -8.11 -32.23 30.71
CA GLU A 226 -8.77 -32.16 29.39
C GLU A 226 -8.63 -30.80 28.72
N HIS A 227 -8.99 -29.74 29.44
CA HIS A 227 -8.77 -28.36 29.03
C HIS A 227 -7.28 -28.13 28.70
N ASP A 228 -6.37 -28.60 29.55
CA ASP A 228 -4.94 -28.37 29.37
C ASP A 228 -4.39 -29.15 28.16
N ARG A 229 -4.90 -30.38 27.90
CA ARG A 229 -4.63 -31.12 26.65
C ARG A 229 -5.14 -30.36 25.41
N HIS A 230 -6.28 -29.68 25.48
CA HIS A 230 -6.79 -28.87 24.38
C HIS A 230 -5.94 -27.60 24.15
N VAL A 231 -5.59 -26.87 25.21
CA VAL A 231 -4.67 -25.72 25.15
C VAL A 231 -3.34 -26.14 24.54
N GLU A 232 -2.74 -27.23 25.03
CA GLU A 232 -1.49 -27.76 24.48
C GLU A 232 -1.61 -28.14 23.00
N ALA A 233 -2.68 -28.84 22.60
CA ALA A 233 -2.87 -29.26 21.22
C ALA A 233 -2.97 -28.06 20.26
N ALA A 234 -3.75 -27.04 20.63
CA ALA A 234 -3.87 -25.80 19.88
C ALA A 234 -2.54 -25.03 19.84
N VAL A 235 -1.92 -24.73 20.99
CA VAL A 235 -0.65 -23.98 21.08
C VAL A 235 0.48 -24.68 20.29
N ARG A 236 0.55 -26.01 20.35
CA ARG A 236 1.53 -26.84 19.62
C ARG A 236 1.32 -26.78 18.10
N TYR A 237 0.10 -26.56 17.63
CA TYR A 237 -0.20 -26.32 16.22
C TYR A 237 0.06 -24.86 15.81
N PHE A 238 -0.44 -23.88 16.58
CA PHE A 238 -0.33 -22.45 16.28
C PHE A 238 1.13 -21.96 16.26
N ARG A 239 1.99 -22.41 17.17
CA ARG A 239 3.44 -22.12 17.11
C ARG A 239 4.13 -22.69 15.86
N LYS A 240 3.66 -23.83 15.34
CA LYS A 240 4.22 -24.48 14.14
C LYS A 240 3.77 -23.86 12.83
N HIS A 241 2.60 -23.21 12.82
CA HIS A 241 1.93 -22.70 11.62
C HIS A 241 1.61 -21.20 11.72
N ARG A 242 2.34 -20.47 12.58
CA ARG A 242 2.15 -19.03 12.91
C ARG A 242 1.74 -18.18 11.72
N THR A 243 2.51 -18.25 10.63
CA THR A 243 2.29 -17.56 9.36
C THR A 243 0.87 -17.76 8.80
N GLY A 244 0.38 -18.99 8.75
CA GLY A 244 -0.97 -19.31 8.26
C GLY A 244 -2.09 -19.16 9.29
N CYS A 245 -1.76 -19.16 10.59
CA CYS A 245 -2.75 -19.11 11.68
C CYS A 245 -2.95 -17.71 12.28
N ARG A 246 -2.15 -16.69 11.90
CA ARG A 246 -2.18 -15.38 12.55
C ARG A 246 -3.52 -14.64 12.41
N HIS A 247 -4.06 -14.51 11.20
CA HIS A 247 -5.37 -13.87 10.98
C HIS A 247 -6.49 -14.56 11.78
N VAL A 248 -6.43 -15.89 11.84
CA VAL A 248 -7.35 -16.72 12.65
C VAL A 248 -7.14 -16.47 14.15
N GLY A 249 -5.90 -16.27 14.59
CA GLY A 249 -5.58 -15.82 15.93
C GLY A 249 -6.12 -14.43 16.24
N GLU A 250 -5.97 -13.46 15.35
CA GLU A 250 -6.52 -12.10 15.50
C GLU A 250 -8.06 -12.16 15.63
N LEU A 251 -8.75 -12.98 14.82
CA LEU A 251 -10.21 -13.15 14.82
C LEU A 251 -10.77 -13.86 16.08
N PHE A 252 -10.12 -14.92 16.57
CA PHE A 252 -10.68 -15.76 17.65
C PHE A 252 -10.01 -15.60 19.02
N LEU A 253 -8.72 -15.23 19.07
CA LEU A 253 -7.94 -15.20 20.33
C LEU A 253 -7.91 -13.83 21.00
N LYS A 254 -8.23 -12.75 20.27
CA LYS A 254 -8.14 -11.35 20.72
C LYS A 254 -9.49 -10.63 20.79
N ARG A 255 -10.55 -11.35 21.17
CA ARG A 255 -11.90 -10.79 21.25
C ARG A 255 -12.14 -10.00 22.55
N PRO A 256 -12.62 -8.74 22.49
CA PRO A 256 -12.91 -7.94 23.68
C PRO A 256 -14.26 -8.32 24.35
N ASP A 257 -15.13 -9.01 23.62
CA ASP A 257 -16.46 -9.45 24.08
C ASP A 257 -16.47 -10.90 24.61
N GLN A 258 -15.30 -11.51 24.79
CA GLN A 258 -15.10 -12.84 25.35
C GLN A 258 -14.06 -12.81 26.49
N PRO A 259 -14.06 -13.78 27.42
CA PRO A 259 -12.97 -13.93 28.38
C PRO A 259 -11.63 -14.18 27.70
N THR A 260 -10.54 -13.77 28.35
CA THR A 260 -9.18 -13.89 27.80
C THR A 260 -8.85 -15.34 27.46
N HIS A 261 -8.73 -15.63 26.17
CA HIS A 261 -8.65 -16.99 25.66
C HIS A 261 -7.40 -17.74 26.19
N PRO A 262 -7.49 -18.98 26.71
CA PRO A 262 -6.33 -19.64 27.34
C PRO A 262 -5.18 -19.91 26.36
N VAL A 263 -5.48 -20.21 25.08
CA VAL A 263 -4.51 -20.27 23.98
C VAL A 263 -3.83 -18.92 23.70
N TYR A 264 -4.51 -17.77 23.85
CA TYR A 264 -3.86 -16.44 23.77
C TYR A 264 -2.79 -16.30 24.85
N VAL A 265 -3.15 -16.55 26.11
CA VAL A 265 -2.24 -16.48 27.27
C VAL A 265 -1.05 -17.43 27.10
N ALA A 266 -1.32 -18.65 26.62
CA ALA A 266 -0.30 -19.66 26.43
C ALA A 266 0.61 -19.43 25.20
N LEU A 267 0.15 -18.70 24.17
CA LEU A 267 0.97 -18.27 23.04
C LEU A 267 1.89 -17.10 23.45
N GLY A 268 1.31 -16.04 24.02
CA GLY A 268 1.97 -14.77 24.36
C GLY A 268 1.69 -13.68 23.33
N GLU A 269 1.67 -12.41 23.76
CA GLU A 269 1.44 -11.26 22.88
C GLU A 269 2.52 -11.12 21.79
N ASP A 270 3.76 -11.57 22.07
CA ASP A 270 4.87 -11.60 21.11
C ASP A 270 4.54 -12.45 19.87
N TRP A 271 3.73 -13.51 20.02
CA TRP A 271 3.30 -14.36 18.91
C TRP A 271 2.50 -13.57 17.85
N PHE A 272 1.73 -12.55 18.24
CA PHE A 272 0.85 -11.76 17.35
C PHE A 272 1.55 -10.59 16.63
N THR A 273 2.81 -10.32 16.96
CA THR A 273 3.61 -9.28 16.30
C THR A 273 3.99 -9.67 14.85
N ASN A 274 4.83 -8.88 14.17
CA ASN A 274 5.48 -9.32 12.92
C ASN A 274 6.77 -10.14 13.15
N ARG A 275 7.10 -10.55 14.40
CA ARG A 275 8.40 -11.17 14.74
C ARG A 275 8.26 -12.54 15.42
N PRO A 276 8.68 -13.66 14.78
CA PRO A 276 8.66 -14.99 15.41
C PRO A 276 9.50 -15.10 16.70
N SER A 277 8.96 -15.79 17.71
CA SER A 277 9.59 -15.94 19.02
C SER A 277 10.74 -16.96 18.99
N LEU A 278 11.57 -16.98 20.05
CA LEU A 278 12.59 -18.03 20.25
C LEU A 278 11.99 -19.42 20.51
N ARG A 279 10.66 -19.51 20.71
CA ARG A 279 9.92 -20.76 20.94
C ARG A 279 9.44 -21.36 19.61
N ASP A 280 9.06 -20.52 18.65
CA ASP A 280 8.59 -20.93 17.32
C ASP A 280 9.76 -21.55 16.50
N ASP A 281 10.91 -20.87 16.45
CA ASP A 281 12.13 -21.33 15.75
C ASP A 281 12.69 -22.67 16.23
N ARG A 282 12.31 -23.14 17.43
CA ARG A 282 12.81 -24.41 17.98
C ARG A 282 12.15 -25.64 17.35
N ASN A 283 10.99 -25.50 16.72
CA ASN A 283 10.23 -26.63 16.19
C ASN A 283 9.34 -26.21 15.00
N PRO A 284 9.91 -25.71 13.89
CA PRO A 284 9.13 -25.37 12.70
C PRO A 284 8.32 -26.57 12.19
N GLY A 285 7.19 -26.29 11.53
CA GLY A 285 6.39 -27.29 10.84
C GLY A 285 7.23 -27.99 9.76
N LYS A 286 7.32 -29.32 9.83
CA LYS A 286 8.12 -30.13 8.89
C LYS A 286 7.21 -30.76 7.84
N PHE A 287 7.65 -30.73 6.60
CA PHE A 287 6.95 -31.31 5.44
C PHE A 287 7.93 -32.03 4.52
N CYS A 288 7.44 -32.98 3.73
CA CYS A 288 8.20 -33.58 2.64
C CYS A 288 8.43 -32.54 1.54
N MET A 289 9.69 -32.23 1.19
CA MET A 289 9.99 -31.19 0.18
C MET A 289 9.36 -31.46 -1.19
N PHE A 290 9.16 -32.73 -1.56
CA PHE A 290 8.63 -33.09 -2.88
C PHE A 290 7.10 -33.03 -2.98
N CYS A 291 6.39 -33.48 -1.95
CA CYS A 291 4.94 -33.68 -2.01
C CYS A 291 4.16 -33.00 -0.85
N SER A 292 4.81 -32.09 -0.15
CA SER A 292 4.28 -31.23 0.93
C SER A 292 3.56 -31.94 2.09
N LYS A 293 3.60 -33.29 2.16
CA LYS A 293 3.04 -34.06 3.29
C LYS A 293 3.74 -33.67 4.59
N ALA A 294 2.98 -33.04 5.49
CA ALA A 294 3.43 -32.64 6.82
C ALA A 294 3.79 -33.84 7.71
N GLU A 295 4.63 -33.62 8.73
CA GLU A 295 5.04 -34.62 9.74
C GLU A 295 3.86 -35.26 10.52
N LEU A 296 2.67 -34.66 10.43
CA LEU A 296 1.44 -35.15 11.04
C LEU A 296 0.60 -36.05 10.09
N LYS A 297 0.91 -36.09 8.78
CA LYS A 297 0.34 -37.05 7.81
C LYS A 297 1.34 -38.13 7.37
N ALA A 298 2.65 -37.97 7.62
CA ALA A 298 3.67 -38.98 7.31
C ALA A 298 4.91 -38.87 8.21
N SER A 299 5.55 -40.00 8.51
CA SER A 299 6.89 -39.98 9.13
C SER A 299 7.91 -39.39 8.15
N LEU A 300 8.73 -38.44 8.62
CA LEU A 300 9.68 -37.70 7.77
C LEU A 300 11.13 -38.03 8.10
N SER A 301 11.84 -38.58 7.12
CA SER A 301 13.29 -38.83 7.18
C SER A 301 14.08 -37.61 6.69
N LYS A 302 15.17 -37.27 7.39
CA LYS A 302 16.11 -36.23 6.95
C LYS A 302 16.95 -36.71 5.77
N CYS A 303 17.29 -35.82 4.84
CA CYS A 303 18.31 -36.08 3.83
C CYS A 303 19.66 -36.41 4.50
N ALA A 304 20.18 -37.62 4.29
CA ALA A 304 21.37 -38.12 5.00
C ALA A 304 22.64 -37.27 4.81
N ARG A 305 22.71 -36.47 3.73
CA ARG A 305 23.86 -35.62 3.39
C ARG A 305 23.82 -34.26 4.10
N CYS A 306 22.82 -33.42 3.80
CA CYS A 306 22.71 -32.07 4.37
C CYS A 306 22.01 -32.04 5.74
N LYS A 307 21.23 -33.07 6.09
CA LYS A 307 20.40 -33.19 7.31
C LYS A 307 19.38 -32.05 7.52
N PHE A 308 19.18 -31.24 6.49
CA PHE A 308 18.38 -30.01 6.50
C PHE A 308 16.94 -30.26 6.03
N VAL A 309 16.78 -30.81 4.81
CA VAL A 309 15.47 -31.13 4.24
C VAL A 309 14.92 -32.49 4.68
N PHE A 310 13.61 -32.66 4.51
CA PHE A 310 12.84 -33.83 4.95
C PHE A 310 12.06 -34.47 3.79
N TYR A 311 11.89 -35.79 3.85
CA TYR A 311 11.13 -36.60 2.89
C TYR A 311 10.30 -37.68 3.59
N CYS A 312 9.08 -37.95 3.10
CA CYS A 312 8.26 -39.06 3.59
C CYS A 312 8.67 -40.44 3.03
N SER A 313 9.42 -40.48 1.92
CA SER A 313 9.92 -41.73 1.33
C SER A 313 11.18 -41.51 0.48
N ARG A 314 11.82 -42.61 0.06
CA ARG A 314 13.01 -42.59 -0.82
C ARG A 314 12.67 -42.16 -2.25
N GLU A 315 11.42 -42.34 -2.66
CA GLU A 315 10.89 -42.03 -3.99
C GLU A 315 10.72 -40.52 -4.12
N CYS A 316 10.14 -39.88 -3.10
CA CYS A 316 10.12 -38.42 -2.97
C CYS A 316 11.53 -37.82 -2.97
N GLN A 317 12.47 -38.43 -2.23
CA GLN A 317 13.87 -37.99 -2.23
C GLN A 317 14.54 -38.14 -3.61
N LYS A 318 14.25 -39.20 -4.37
CA LYS A 318 14.78 -39.42 -5.72
C LYS A 318 14.21 -38.44 -6.74
N ALA A 319 12.92 -38.12 -6.64
CA ALA A 319 12.25 -37.19 -7.54
C ALA A 319 12.78 -35.76 -7.37
N ASP A 320 12.82 -35.27 -6.12
CA ASP A 320 13.40 -33.98 -5.75
C ASP A 320 14.93 -33.90 -5.93
N TRP A 321 15.64 -35.03 -6.11
CA TRP A 321 17.10 -35.03 -6.16
C TRP A 321 17.70 -34.13 -7.26
N LYS A 322 16.99 -33.87 -8.36
CA LYS A 322 17.45 -32.91 -9.38
C LYS A 322 17.54 -31.48 -8.83
N VAL A 323 16.49 -31.04 -8.13
CA VAL A 323 16.33 -29.69 -7.57
C VAL A 323 17.09 -29.53 -6.24
N HIS A 324 17.04 -30.54 -5.37
CA HIS A 324 17.75 -30.50 -4.09
C HIS A 324 19.26 -30.71 -4.19
N LYS A 325 19.80 -31.39 -5.22
CA LYS A 325 21.25 -31.68 -5.29
C LYS A 325 22.13 -30.42 -5.19
N PRO A 326 21.89 -29.30 -5.91
CA PRO A 326 22.64 -28.05 -5.75
C PRO A 326 22.60 -27.50 -4.31
N THR A 327 21.42 -27.34 -3.72
CA THR A 327 21.27 -26.81 -2.35
C THR A 327 21.92 -27.74 -1.32
N CYS A 328 21.73 -29.05 -1.45
CA CYS A 328 22.41 -30.09 -0.67
C CYS A 328 23.94 -29.97 -0.70
N GLN A 329 24.51 -29.68 -1.88
CA GLN A 329 25.95 -29.46 -2.04
C GLN A 329 26.42 -28.14 -1.39
N ALA A 330 25.59 -27.08 -1.42
CA ALA A 330 25.88 -25.83 -0.73
C ALA A 330 25.96 -26.03 0.80
N TYR A 331 24.92 -26.61 1.43
CA TYR A 331 24.90 -26.91 2.87
C TYR A 331 26.13 -27.75 3.31
N VAL A 332 26.45 -28.82 2.58
CA VAL A 332 27.60 -29.69 2.90
C VAL A 332 28.94 -28.97 2.72
N SER A 333 29.03 -27.99 1.82
CA SER A 333 30.24 -27.17 1.65
C SER A 333 30.39 -26.12 2.75
N GLU A 334 29.29 -25.50 3.20
CA GLU A 334 29.28 -24.54 4.30
C GLU A 334 29.71 -25.20 5.63
N GLN A 335 29.22 -26.40 5.92
CA GLN A 335 29.64 -27.16 7.11
C GLN A 335 31.14 -27.54 7.06
N LYS A 336 31.68 -27.91 5.89
CA LYS A 336 33.12 -28.16 5.72
C LYS A 336 33.95 -26.90 5.95
N LEU A 337 33.50 -25.75 5.43
CA LEU A 337 34.19 -24.47 5.63
C LEU A 337 34.26 -24.10 7.12
N ILE A 338 33.18 -24.31 7.87
CA ILE A 338 33.18 -24.14 9.34
C ILE A 338 34.23 -25.03 10.01
N ASP A 339 34.31 -26.32 9.67
CA ASP A 339 35.31 -27.25 10.22
C ASP A 339 36.76 -26.92 9.80
N GLU A 340 36.98 -26.39 8.60
CA GLU A 340 38.31 -25.97 8.11
C GLU A 340 38.77 -24.68 8.78
N VAL A 341 37.89 -23.69 8.92
CA VAL A 341 38.15 -22.45 9.67
C VAL A 341 38.41 -22.76 11.14
N ARG A 342 37.69 -23.72 11.73
CA ARG A 342 37.92 -24.17 13.12
C ARG A 342 39.33 -24.71 13.36
N LYS A 343 39.91 -25.35 12.34
CA LYS A 343 41.28 -25.91 12.36
C LYS A 343 42.35 -24.86 12.07
N ARG A 344 42.07 -23.88 11.19
CA ARG A 344 43.05 -22.88 10.73
C ARG A 344 43.06 -21.57 11.51
N GLN A 345 41.90 -21.12 11.98
CA GLN A 345 41.66 -19.80 12.60
C GLN A 345 41.06 -19.94 14.02
N GLY A 346 40.95 -21.15 14.54
CA GLY A 346 40.49 -21.44 15.89
C GLY A 346 38.96 -21.43 16.07
N PRO A 347 38.49 -21.69 17.30
CA PRO A 347 37.07 -21.93 17.57
C PRO A 347 36.19 -20.68 17.42
N GLN A 348 36.72 -19.47 17.62
CA GLN A 348 35.93 -18.23 17.60
C GLN A 348 35.47 -17.86 16.18
N ALA A 349 36.36 -17.90 15.19
CA ALA A 349 36.04 -17.63 13.79
C ALA A 349 35.03 -18.65 13.22
N ALA A 350 35.21 -19.94 13.53
CA ALA A 350 34.27 -20.99 13.14
C ALA A 350 32.88 -20.82 13.79
N LEU A 351 32.83 -20.30 15.01
CA LEU A 351 31.60 -20.07 15.75
C LEU A 351 30.81 -18.87 15.21
N GLN A 352 31.48 -17.85 14.68
CA GLN A 352 30.85 -16.76 13.90
C GLN A 352 30.20 -17.31 12.61
N LEU A 353 30.92 -18.11 11.83
CA LEU A 353 30.38 -18.76 10.63
C LEU A 353 29.18 -19.68 10.95
N ALA A 354 29.23 -20.39 12.08
CA ALA A 354 28.13 -21.24 12.53
C ALA A 354 26.89 -20.43 12.95
N ASP A 355 27.03 -19.27 13.59
CA ASP A 355 25.89 -18.39 13.90
C ASP A 355 25.28 -17.83 12.60
N ILE A 356 26.08 -17.42 11.60
CA ILE A 356 25.59 -16.97 10.28
C ILE A 356 24.84 -18.09 9.54
N SER A 357 25.45 -19.27 9.42
CA SER A 357 24.83 -20.45 8.80
C SER A 357 23.49 -20.78 9.48
N ARG A 358 23.42 -20.65 10.80
CA ARG A 358 22.18 -20.86 11.56
C ARG A 358 21.16 -19.73 11.36
N TRP A 359 21.59 -18.47 11.26
CA TRP A 359 20.72 -17.31 11.07
C TRP A 359 20.00 -17.34 9.72
N ARG A 360 20.75 -17.57 8.62
CA ARG A 360 20.23 -17.63 7.24
C ARG A 360 19.06 -18.62 7.09
N HIS A 361 19.06 -19.67 7.91
CA HIS A 361 18.11 -20.77 7.86
C HIS A 361 17.12 -20.79 9.05
N SER A 362 16.89 -19.64 9.69
CA SER A 362 15.91 -19.44 10.77
C SER A 362 14.73 -18.58 10.31
N SER A 363 13.62 -18.58 11.05
CA SER A 363 12.45 -17.72 10.81
C SER A 363 12.67 -16.25 11.24
N HIS A 364 13.88 -15.74 11.05
CA HIS A 364 14.19 -14.35 11.27
C HIS A 364 13.41 -13.46 10.29
N TYR A 365 12.92 -12.31 10.75
CA TYR A 365 12.11 -11.38 9.95
C TYR A 365 12.78 -10.98 8.62
N ALA A 366 14.10 -10.74 8.65
CA ALA A 366 14.91 -10.43 7.48
C ALA A 366 15.00 -11.56 6.42
N ASN A 367 14.56 -12.78 6.73
CA ASN A 367 14.52 -13.95 5.84
C ASN A 367 13.14 -14.21 5.23
N PHE A 368 12.10 -13.46 5.62
CA PHE A 368 10.72 -13.75 5.19
C PHE A 368 9.86 -12.49 5.02
N GLU A 369 9.25 -11.96 6.09
CA GLU A 369 8.31 -10.82 6.02
C GLU A 369 9.00 -9.57 5.41
N ALA A 370 10.26 -9.31 5.75
CA ALA A 370 11.07 -8.25 5.13
C ALA A 370 11.26 -8.42 3.60
N LEU A 371 11.39 -9.66 3.11
CA LEU A 371 11.52 -9.91 1.67
C LEU A 371 10.21 -9.61 0.95
N ILE A 372 9.06 -9.91 1.57
CA ILE A 372 7.72 -9.63 1.04
C ILE A 372 7.48 -8.11 0.93
N HIS A 373 7.86 -7.36 1.96
CA HIS A 373 7.75 -5.89 1.96
C HIS A 373 8.66 -5.25 0.91
N ALA A 374 9.93 -5.63 0.87
CA ALA A 374 10.91 -5.06 -0.06
C ALA A 374 10.59 -5.37 -1.53
N LEU A 375 10.23 -6.62 -1.84
CA LEU A 375 9.81 -7.03 -3.18
C LEU A 375 8.43 -6.46 -3.57
N GLY A 376 7.73 -5.73 -2.68
CA GLY A 376 6.44 -5.11 -2.98
C GLY A 376 5.37 -6.09 -3.47
N LEU A 377 5.41 -7.35 -3.02
CA LEU A 377 4.61 -8.44 -3.62
C LEU A 377 3.09 -8.27 -3.45
N ARG A 378 2.64 -7.40 -2.54
CA ARG A 378 1.23 -7.05 -2.36
C ARG A 378 0.75 -6.04 -3.40
N GLN A 379 1.68 -5.28 -4.00
CA GLN A 379 1.44 -4.30 -5.05
C GLN A 379 1.65 -4.91 -6.44
N ASP A 380 2.75 -5.65 -6.65
CA ASP A 380 2.98 -6.47 -7.84
C ASP A 380 3.51 -7.87 -7.46
N PRO A 381 2.64 -8.90 -7.48
CA PRO A 381 3.04 -10.29 -7.25
C PRO A 381 4.13 -10.82 -8.19
N ASN A 382 4.31 -10.23 -9.38
CA ASN A 382 5.27 -10.70 -10.38
C ASN A 382 6.72 -10.34 -10.04
N ARG A 383 6.94 -9.39 -9.12
CA ARG A 383 8.29 -9.02 -8.63
C ARG A 383 9.04 -10.22 -8.06
N GLY A 384 8.34 -11.23 -7.55
CA GLY A 384 8.95 -12.49 -7.09
C GLY A 384 9.70 -13.28 -8.16
N ARG A 385 9.40 -13.11 -9.46
CA ARG A 385 10.16 -13.71 -10.58
C ARG A 385 11.17 -12.75 -11.20
N THR A 386 10.89 -11.45 -11.16
CA THR A 386 11.64 -10.43 -11.90
C THR A 386 12.66 -9.67 -11.06
N HIS A 387 12.64 -9.81 -9.73
CA HIS A 387 13.52 -9.11 -8.79
C HIS A 387 14.25 -10.07 -7.83
N ILE A 388 15.33 -9.56 -7.23
CA ILE A 388 16.15 -10.22 -6.21
C ILE A 388 16.52 -9.21 -5.11
N VAL A 389 16.50 -9.65 -3.86
CA VAL A 389 17.00 -8.88 -2.71
C VAL A 389 18.50 -9.12 -2.53
N LEU A 390 19.31 -8.07 -2.47
CA LEU A 390 20.74 -8.16 -2.14
C LEU A 390 20.98 -7.68 -0.71
N ARG A 391 21.64 -8.50 0.12
CA ARG A 391 21.83 -8.19 1.55
C ARG A 391 23.21 -8.56 2.09
N GLN A 392 23.79 -7.66 2.86
CA GLN A 392 25.07 -7.83 3.58
C GLN A 392 24.80 -8.10 5.07
N VAL A 393 25.49 -9.07 5.66
CA VAL A 393 25.41 -9.37 7.09
C VAL A 393 26.79 -9.49 7.75
N GLU A 394 26.84 -9.30 9.06
CA GLU A 394 28.04 -9.44 9.91
C GLU A 394 27.71 -10.16 11.23
N CYS A 395 28.73 -10.59 11.98
CA CYS A 395 28.56 -11.14 13.34
C CYS A 395 28.71 -10.05 14.42
N VAL A 396 27.72 -9.97 15.32
CA VAL A 396 27.79 -9.19 16.56
C VAL A 396 28.59 -9.97 17.59
N SER A 397 29.82 -9.52 17.86
CA SER A 397 30.77 -10.25 18.72
C SER A 397 30.73 -9.87 20.21
N ASP A 398 30.43 -8.61 20.56
CA ASP A 398 30.50 -8.13 21.96
C ASP A 398 29.55 -6.93 22.20
N PRO A 399 28.71 -6.92 23.25
CA PRO A 399 28.32 -8.07 24.07
C PRO A 399 27.50 -9.06 23.23
N ARG A 400 27.93 -10.32 23.19
CA ARG A 400 27.33 -11.34 22.33
C ARG A 400 25.88 -11.68 22.74
N PRO A 401 24.87 -11.50 21.86
CA PRO A 401 23.48 -11.77 22.20
C PRO A 401 23.16 -13.22 22.57
N VAL A 402 22.23 -13.39 23.52
CA VAL A 402 21.78 -14.70 24.01
C VAL A 402 20.97 -15.45 22.94
N ASP A 403 19.99 -14.79 22.33
CA ASP A 403 19.34 -15.28 21.11
C ASP A 403 20.38 -15.34 19.99
N PHE A 404 20.44 -16.48 19.28
CA PHE A 404 21.37 -16.66 18.17
C PHE A 404 21.04 -15.77 16.97
N ARG A 405 19.80 -15.29 16.88
CA ARG A 405 19.31 -14.50 15.74
C ARG A 405 19.84 -13.07 15.78
N ASP A 406 19.95 -12.50 16.97
CA ASP A 406 20.48 -11.14 17.16
C ASP A 406 22.02 -11.09 17.11
N ARG A 407 22.70 -12.25 17.02
CA ARG A 407 24.16 -12.35 16.80
C ARG A 407 24.59 -12.04 15.38
N VAL A 408 23.65 -11.88 14.45
CA VAL A 408 23.93 -11.58 13.05
C VAL A 408 23.15 -10.32 12.70
N ARG A 409 23.87 -9.24 12.40
CA ARG A 409 23.29 -7.95 12.01
C ARG A 409 23.27 -7.85 10.51
N VAL A 410 22.14 -7.45 9.93
CA VAL A 410 22.06 -7.06 8.52
C VAL A 410 22.56 -5.64 8.41
N THR A 411 23.68 -5.45 7.72
CA THR A 411 24.29 -4.11 7.55
C THR A 411 23.80 -3.42 6.30
N LYS A 412 23.46 -4.17 5.25
CA LYS A 412 22.90 -3.62 4.01
C LYS A 412 21.78 -4.46 3.43
N PHE A 413 20.81 -3.83 2.78
CA PHE A 413 19.64 -4.47 2.18
C PHE A 413 19.03 -3.56 1.09
N SER A 414 18.95 -4.05 -0.15
CA SER A 414 18.29 -3.37 -1.28
C SER A 414 17.64 -4.39 -2.24
N VAL A 415 16.77 -3.89 -3.11
CA VAL A 415 15.97 -4.67 -4.07
C VAL A 415 16.42 -4.36 -5.49
N TYR A 416 16.55 -5.37 -6.34
CA TYR A 416 17.06 -5.19 -7.69
C TYR A 416 16.28 -5.99 -8.70
N LYS A 417 16.02 -5.43 -9.88
CA LYS A 417 15.49 -6.18 -11.02
C LYS A 417 16.56 -7.15 -11.52
N LEU A 418 16.23 -8.44 -11.54
CA LEU A 418 17.19 -9.54 -11.70
C LEU A 418 17.91 -9.49 -13.05
N ALA A 419 17.22 -9.07 -14.12
CA ALA A 419 17.80 -8.93 -15.45
C ALA A 419 18.96 -7.92 -15.49
N ASP A 420 18.88 -6.88 -14.65
CA ASP A 420 19.77 -5.73 -14.67
C ASP A 420 21.03 -6.01 -13.84
N VAL A 421 20.91 -6.83 -12.78
CA VAL A 421 22.01 -7.15 -11.85
C VAL A 421 22.61 -8.54 -11.99
N VAL A 422 22.12 -9.40 -12.89
CA VAL A 422 22.60 -10.79 -13.01
C VAL A 422 24.10 -10.91 -13.31
N GLY A 423 24.70 -9.92 -13.97
CA GLY A 423 26.17 -9.82 -14.14
C GLY A 423 26.92 -9.62 -12.82
N GLU A 424 26.42 -8.77 -11.94
CA GLU A 424 26.96 -8.59 -10.59
C GLU A 424 26.70 -9.80 -9.69
N VAL A 425 25.52 -10.41 -9.79
CA VAL A 425 25.22 -11.67 -9.09
C VAL A 425 26.23 -12.75 -9.51
N ALA A 426 26.55 -12.87 -10.81
CA ALA A 426 27.60 -13.77 -11.30
C ALA A 426 28.97 -13.45 -10.68
N ARG A 427 29.39 -12.18 -10.70
CA ARG A 427 30.67 -11.72 -10.15
C ARG A 427 30.77 -11.96 -8.64
N ILE A 428 29.72 -11.63 -7.89
CA ILE A 428 29.63 -11.80 -6.43
C ILE A 428 29.65 -13.28 -6.05
N GLN A 429 28.99 -14.16 -6.80
CA GLN A 429 29.02 -15.60 -6.56
C GLN A 429 30.33 -16.29 -7.02
N GLY A 430 31.19 -15.60 -7.79
CA GLY A 430 32.34 -16.22 -8.47
C GLY A 430 31.90 -17.25 -9.52
N SER A 431 30.78 -16.98 -10.21
CA SER A 431 30.22 -17.85 -11.23
C SER A 431 31.03 -17.79 -12.53
N LEU A 432 31.17 -18.94 -13.19
CA LEU A 432 31.75 -19.06 -14.54
C LEU A 432 30.69 -19.06 -15.65
N LEU A 433 29.41 -18.92 -15.29
CA LEU A 433 28.32 -18.79 -16.26
C LEU A 433 28.29 -17.37 -16.85
N SER A 434 27.95 -17.25 -18.13
CA SER A 434 27.64 -15.94 -18.71
C SER A 434 26.37 -15.35 -18.07
N PRO A 435 26.19 -14.01 -18.04
CA PRO A 435 25.03 -13.39 -17.41
C PRO A 435 23.68 -13.92 -17.93
N ARG A 436 23.58 -14.19 -19.24
CA ARG A 436 22.40 -14.80 -19.87
C ARG A 436 22.16 -16.24 -19.44
N ALA A 437 23.22 -17.04 -19.26
CA ALA A 437 23.10 -18.40 -18.75
C ALA A 437 22.70 -18.39 -17.26
N LEU A 438 23.31 -17.55 -16.43
CA LEU A 438 22.93 -17.42 -15.03
C LEU A 438 21.48 -16.92 -14.87
N TYR A 439 21.01 -16.00 -15.73
CA TYR A 439 19.62 -15.56 -15.71
C TYR A 439 18.66 -16.72 -15.98
N ALA A 440 18.94 -17.56 -16.98
CA ALA A 440 18.14 -18.76 -17.27
C ALA A 440 18.21 -19.79 -16.13
N ASP A 441 19.36 -19.94 -15.47
CA ASP A 441 19.51 -20.82 -14.30
C ASP A 441 18.74 -20.31 -13.08
N LEU A 442 18.64 -18.99 -12.89
CA LEU A 442 17.88 -18.36 -11.81
C LEU A 442 16.37 -18.32 -12.08
N GLN A 443 15.93 -18.16 -13.33
CA GLN A 443 14.51 -18.35 -13.68
C GLN A 443 14.10 -19.81 -13.45
N ARG A 444 14.91 -20.79 -13.88
CA ARG A 444 14.64 -22.21 -13.58
C ARG A 444 14.60 -22.52 -12.08
N LEU A 445 15.40 -21.82 -11.26
CA LEU A 445 15.33 -21.92 -9.80
C LEU A 445 14.00 -21.36 -9.24
N VAL A 446 13.47 -20.28 -9.82
CA VAL A 446 12.14 -19.76 -9.48
C VAL A 446 11.04 -20.73 -9.91
N ASP A 447 11.11 -21.27 -11.12
CA ASP A 447 10.15 -22.25 -11.66
C ASP A 447 10.13 -23.54 -10.80
N ASP A 448 11.31 -24.09 -10.45
CA ASP A 448 11.48 -25.24 -9.55
C ASP A 448 10.87 -24.96 -8.15
N VAL A 449 11.02 -23.74 -7.63
CA VAL A 449 10.52 -23.32 -6.30
C VAL A 449 9.01 -23.06 -6.29
N LEU A 450 8.43 -22.65 -7.41
CA LEU A 450 6.98 -22.52 -7.61
C LEU A 450 6.33 -23.85 -8.06
N GLN A 451 7.14 -24.84 -8.43
CA GLN A 451 6.74 -26.13 -8.97
C GLN A 451 5.94 -26.00 -10.29
N GLU A 452 6.42 -25.11 -11.16
CA GLU A 452 5.84 -24.80 -12.47
C GLU A 452 6.72 -25.33 -13.62
N GLY A 453 6.11 -25.54 -14.80
CA GLY A 453 6.81 -25.78 -16.05
C GLY A 453 7.25 -24.50 -16.75
N PRO A 454 8.05 -24.60 -17.84
CA PRO A 454 8.51 -23.44 -18.62
C PRO A 454 7.39 -22.61 -19.29
N ASP A 455 6.15 -23.08 -19.24
CA ASP A 455 4.93 -22.43 -19.72
C ASP A 455 4.10 -21.81 -18.57
N GLY A 456 4.66 -21.71 -17.36
CA GLY A 456 4.03 -21.16 -16.16
C GLY A 456 2.93 -22.04 -15.55
N LYS A 457 2.75 -23.29 -16.03
CA LYS A 457 1.72 -24.19 -15.51
C LYS A 457 2.27 -25.07 -14.38
N VAL A 458 1.49 -25.23 -13.31
CA VAL A 458 1.79 -26.14 -12.19
C VAL A 458 2.07 -27.56 -12.71
N LEU A 459 3.17 -28.17 -12.25
CA LEU A 459 3.64 -29.46 -12.76
C LEU A 459 2.64 -30.61 -12.45
N PRO A 460 2.40 -31.59 -13.36
CA PRO A 460 1.30 -32.56 -13.24
C PRO A 460 1.31 -33.52 -12.03
N HIS A 461 2.36 -33.51 -11.21
CA HIS A 461 2.48 -34.30 -9.98
C HIS A 461 2.24 -33.49 -8.70
N VAL A 462 2.05 -32.18 -8.83
CA VAL A 462 1.69 -31.26 -7.77
C VAL A 462 0.16 -31.23 -7.68
N SER A 463 -0.39 -31.36 -6.47
CA SER A 463 -1.84 -31.20 -6.28
C SER A 463 -2.22 -29.73 -6.55
N PRO A 464 -3.22 -29.44 -7.41
CA PRO A 464 -3.63 -28.07 -7.68
C PRO A 464 -4.03 -27.32 -6.41
N SER A 465 -3.14 -26.45 -5.93
CA SER A 465 -3.45 -25.53 -4.85
C SER A 465 -4.50 -24.54 -5.34
N ARG A 466 -5.57 -24.33 -4.55
CA ARG A 466 -6.54 -23.22 -4.80
C ARG A 466 -5.87 -21.84 -4.72
N PHE A 467 -4.66 -21.75 -4.17
CA PHE A 467 -3.92 -20.52 -3.95
C PHE A 467 -2.59 -20.55 -4.69
N ARG A 468 -2.34 -19.51 -5.51
CA ARG A 468 -1.06 -19.26 -6.17
C ARG A 468 0.05 -19.03 -5.14
N HIS A 469 1.27 -19.36 -5.53
CA HIS A 469 2.47 -19.09 -4.76
C HIS A 469 3.32 -18.05 -5.48
N LEU A 470 4.03 -17.23 -4.71
CA LEU A 470 4.95 -16.21 -5.18
C LEU A 470 6.36 -16.55 -4.68
N ALA A 471 7.38 -16.22 -5.45
CA ALA A 471 8.76 -16.47 -5.06
C ALA A 471 9.37 -15.29 -4.29
N LEU A 472 10.28 -15.61 -3.37
CA LEU A 472 11.14 -14.68 -2.64
C LEU A 472 12.58 -15.08 -2.98
N VAL A 473 13.30 -14.22 -3.70
CA VAL A 473 14.68 -14.48 -4.17
C VAL A 473 15.63 -13.52 -3.46
N ASP A 474 16.70 -14.06 -2.85
CA ASP A 474 17.70 -13.27 -2.14
C ASP A 474 19.14 -13.73 -2.39
N LEU A 475 20.11 -12.82 -2.30
CA LEU A 475 21.54 -13.12 -2.24
C LEU A 475 22.13 -12.52 -0.95
N THR A 476 22.56 -13.42 -0.06
CA THR A 476 23.19 -13.04 1.22
C THR A 476 24.72 -13.12 1.13
N VAL A 477 25.42 -12.03 1.45
CA VAL A 477 26.89 -11.92 1.51
C VAL A 477 27.38 -11.38 2.86
N GLY A 478 28.68 -11.52 3.14
CA GLY A 478 29.32 -10.99 4.35
C GLY A 478 30.67 -11.64 4.64
N PRO A 479 31.38 -11.23 5.72
CA PRO A 479 32.70 -11.75 6.07
C PRO A 479 32.70 -13.27 6.28
N GLY A 480 33.51 -13.99 5.50
CA GLY A 480 33.64 -15.45 5.55
C GLY A 480 32.43 -16.24 5.02
N ILE A 481 31.38 -15.55 4.55
CA ILE A 481 30.19 -16.17 3.95
C ILE A 481 30.49 -16.53 2.50
N LYS A 482 30.16 -17.75 2.06
CA LYS A 482 30.06 -18.03 0.63
C LYS A 482 28.77 -17.38 0.07
N PRO A 483 28.84 -16.48 -0.91
CA PRO A 483 27.66 -15.91 -1.56
C PRO A 483 26.83 -17.00 -2.23
N LEU A 484 25.52 -16.97 -1.99
CA LEU A 484 24.56 -17.96 -2.48
C LEU A 484 23.24 -17.25 -2.75
N VAL A 485 22.74 -17.32 -3.99
CA VAL A 485 21.35 -17.01 -4.29
C VAL A 485 20.47 -18.10 -3.69
N ASN A 486 19.46 -17.68 -2.95
CA ASN A 486 18.44 -18.48 -2.31
C ASN A 486 17.08 -18.09 -2.91
N ALA A 487 16.18 -19.06 -3.04
CA ALA A 487 14.82 -18.85 -3.48
C ALA A 487 13.87 -19.73 -2.65
N ILE A 488 12.80 -19.12 -2.14
CA ILE A 488 11.72 -19.80 -1.40
C ILE A 488 10.37 -19.31 -1.92
N ASN A 489 9.29 -20.01 -1.59
CA ASN A 489 7.94 -19.60 -1.96
C ASN A 489 7.12 -19.10 -0.75
N VAL A 490 6.07 -18.34 -1.04
CA VAL A 490 5.05 -17.88 -0.09
C VAL A 490 3.68 -17.93 -0.77
N SER A 491 2.61 -18.23 -0.03
CA SER A 491 1.25 -18.18 -0.58
C SER A 491 0.81 -16.74 -0.84
N GLU A 492 0.22 -16.48 -2.00
CA GLU A 492 -0.30 -15.15 -2.36
C GLU A 492 -1.31 -14.63 -1.32
N ASN A 493 -2.18 -15.49 -0.78
CA ASN A 493 -3.16 -15.09 0.24
C ASN A 493 -2.48 -14.59 1.53
N TYR A 494 -1.29 -15.10 1.88
CA TYR A 494 -0.53 -14.55 3.01
C TYR A 494 0.02 -13.16 2.69
N VAL A 495 0.52 -12.94 1.47
CA VAL A 495 1.01 -11.63 1.00
C VAL A 495 -0.13 -10.58 0.95
N ARG A 496 -1.33 -10.99 0.53
CA ARG A 496 -2.53 -10.11 0.53
C ARG A 496 -2.99 -9.76 1.96
N LEU A 497 -2.93 -10.71 2.90
CA LEU A 497 -3.27 -10.51 4.31
C LEU A 497 -2.20 -9.73 5.11
N LEU A 498 -0.94 -9.76 4.68
CA LEU A 498 0.16 -9.06 5.38
C LEU A 498 -0.05 -7.54 5.31
N LYS A 499 -0.29 -6.92 6.48
CA LYS A 499 -0.36 -5.46 6.63
C LYS A 499 0.99 -4.86 6.27
N TYR A 500 1.00 -3.83 5.41
CA TYR A 500 2.24 -3.18 4.98
C TYR A 500 2.84 -2.35 6.14
N GLU A 501 4.08 -2.65 6.53
CA GLU A 501 4.85 -1.85 7.48
C GLU A 501 5.68 -0.81 6.70
N PRO A 502 5.37 0.50 6.75
CA PRO A 502 6.17 1.52 6.04
C PRO A 502 7.57 1.70 6.64
N ASP A 503 7.77 1.25 7.88
CA ASP A 503 9.00 1.28 8.65
C ASP A 503 9.72 -0.08 8.71
N TRP A 504 9.34 -1.05 7.89
CA TRP A 504 9.83 -2.44 7.91
C TRP A 504 11.38 -2.60 7.98
N ARG A 505 12.16 -1.69 7.39
CA ARG A 505 13.63 -1.68 7.51
C ARG A 505 14.11 -1.51 8.97
N GLN A 506 13.38 -0.77 9.80
CA GLN A 506 13.62 -0.62 11.24
C GLN A 506 13.39 -1.94 12.01
N HIS A 507 12.70 -2.91 11.41
CA HIS A 507 12.35 -4.19 12.03
C HIS A 507 13.32 -5.33 11.69
N ILE A 508 14.21 -5.12 10.71
CA ILE A 508 15.22 -6.10 10.29
C ILE A 508 16.19 -6.49 11.41
N ASN A 509 16.72 -5.50 12.15
CA ASN A 509 17.65 -5.73 13.25
C ASN A 509 16.92 -5.43 14.56
N ARG A 510 16.97 -6.34 15.54
CA ARG A 510 16.43 -6.05 16.89
C ARG A 510 17.38 -5.23 17.76
N ILE A 511 18.67 -5.29 17.44
CA ILE A 511 19.75 -4.64 18.17
C ILE A 511 20.66 -3.97 17.13
N GLY A 512 20.93 -2.68 17.32
CA GLY A 512 21.69 -1.85 16.38
C GLY A 512 20.82 -1.16 15.32
N ALA A 513 21.47 -0.39 14.44
CA ALA A 513 20.81 0.40 13.40
C ALA A 513 20.08 -0.47 12.33
N PRO A 514 19.08 0.09 11.62
CA PRO A 514 18.55 -0.52 10.39
C PRO A 514 19.65 -0.70 9.32
N PRO A 515 19.43 -1.57 8.32
CA PRO A 515 20.37 -1.74 7.22
C PRO A 515 20.42 -0.51 6.29
N GLU A 516 21.59 -0.25 5.73
CA GLU A 516 21.82 0.75 4.68
C GLU A 516 21.51 0.16 3.28
N PRO A 517 21.43 0.97 2.21
CA PRO A 517 21.29 0.44 0.85
C PRO A 517 22.47 -0.47 0.43
N PHE A 518 22.18 -1.60 -0.22
CA PHE A 518 23.19 -2.49 -0.80
C PHE A 518 23.69 -1.92 -2.15
N LYS A 519 24.45 -0.83 -2.11
CA LYS A 519 24.99 -0.20 -3.34
C LYS A 519 25.88 -1.18 -4.13
N LEU A 520 25.47 -1.49 -5.36
CA LEU A 520 26.26 -2.28 -6.33
C LEU A 520 27.29 -1.42 -7.07
N ALA A 521 28.36 -2.06 -7.57
CA ALA A 521 29.42 -1.37 -8.31
C ALA A 521 29.00 -0.92 -9.72
N ILE A 522 27.92 -1.47 -10.28
CA ILE A 522 27.40 -1.13 -11.62
C ILE A 522 26.40 0.04 -11.61
N GLY A 523 26.13 0.66 -10.46
CA GLY A 523 25.20 1.80 -10.38
C GLY A 523 23.71 1.46 -10.59
N ALA A 524 23.32 0.18 -10.56
CA ALA A 524 21.92 -0.21 -10.61
C ALA A 524 21.12 0.43 -9.45
N GLU A 525 19.88 0.82 -9.72
CA GLU A 525 19.00 1.50 -8.77
C GLU A 525 18.26 0.52 -7.84
N ASP A 526 18.01 0.96 -6.60
CA ASP A 526 17.26 0.19 -5.60
C ASP A 526 15.77 0.23 -5.94
N ALA A 527 15.26 -0.85 -6.52
CA ALA A 527 13.94 -0.94 -7.12
C ALA A 527 12.78 -0.93 -6.11
N GLU A 528 13.03 -0.82 -4.81
CA GLU A 528 12.04 -1.05 -3.74
C GLU A 528 10.72 -0.26 -3.92
N HIS A 529 10.81 1.04 -4.20
CA HIS A 529 9.73 2.01 -3.91
C HIS A 529 8.80 2.41 -5.08
N MET A 530 8.98 1.88 -6.30
CA MET A 530 8.18 2.28 -7.48
C MET A 530 6.70 1.81 -7.39
N SER A 531 5.70 2.71 -7.47
CA SER A 531 4.26 2.33 -7.39
C SER A 531 3.28 3.34 -8.06
N ARG A 532 2.05 2.91 -8.41
CA ARG A 532 1.16 3.59 -9.40
C ARG A 532 0.24 4.73 -8.88
N LEU A 533 0.18 5.93 -9.51
CA LEU A 533 -1.06 6.76 -9.63
C LEU A 533 -1.06 8.02 -10.57
N ALA A 534 -2.21 8.33 -11.24
CA ALA A 534 -2.47 9.55 -12.04
C ALA A 534 -4.01 9.87 -12.33
N ASP A 535 -4.53 11.15 -12.20
CA ASP A 535 -5.90 11.60 -12.66
C ASP A 535 -6.08 12.98 -13.50
N PRO A 536 -6.78 13.06 -14.68
CA PRO A 536 -6.46 14.22 -16.32
C PRO A 536 -6.82 15.63 -16.92
N ARG A 537 -7.35 16.79 -16.42
CA ARG A 537 -7.80 17.89 -17.37
C ARG A 537 -7.53 19.40 -17.07
N GLN A 538 -6.79 20.11 -17.98
CA GLN A 538 -6.85 21.57 -18.30
C GLN A 538 -5.90 22.27 -19.36
N GLY A 539 -5.15 21.57 -20.24
CA GLY A 539 -4.57 22.17 -21.48
C GLY A 539 -3.08 22.63 -21.44
N PRO A 540 -2.60 23.55 -22.31
CA PRO A 540 -3.28 24.28 -23.40
C PRO A 540 -3.32 23.52 -24.74
N ALA A 541 -4.13 24.02 -25.69
CA ALA A 541 -4.17 23.53 -27.07
C ALA A 541 -2.95 24.04 -27.88
N PRO A 542 -2.13 23.16 -28.49
CA PRO A 542 -0.89 23.56 -29.17
C PRO A 542 -1.13 24.15 -30.56
N TRP A 543 -0.33 25.17 -30.91
CA TRP A 543 -0.43 26.01 -32.11
C TRP A 543 -0.33 25.26 -33.47
N GLY A 544 0.03 23.97 -33.45
CA GLY A 544 0.05 23.10 -34.63
C GLY A 544 -1.33 22.73 -35.18
N MET A 545 -2.31 22.45 -34.32
CA MET A 545 -3.52 21.70 -34.74
C MET A 545 -4.40 22.45 -35.75
N ALA A 546 -4.63 23.75 -35.54
CA ALA A 546 -5.43 24.58 -36.46
C ALA A 546 -4.78 24.74 -37.85
N ARG A 547 -3.44 24.75 -37.95
CA ARG A 547 -2.71 24.83 -39.24
C ARG A 547 -2.65 23.49 -39.99
N LEU A 548 -3.02 22.40 -39.32
CA LEU A 548 -3.13 21.06 -39.90
C LEU A 548 -4.57 20.67 -40.25
N GLY A 549 -5.57 21.46 -39.83
CA GLY A 549 -6.99 21.21 -40.11
C GLY A 549 -7.65 20.21 -39.16
N ILE A 550 -7.11 20.05 -37.94
CA ILE A 550 -7.65 19.13 -36.93
C ILE A 550 -8.60 19.90 -36.01
N GLU A 551 -9.90 19.84 -36.32
CA GLU A 551 -11.00 20.33 -35.46
C GLU A 551 -11.73 19.13 -34.83
N ALA A 552 -11.62 18.93 -33.51
CA ALA A 552 -12.39 17.93 -32.78
C ALA A 552 -12.40 18.15 -31.26
N GLU A 553 -13.46 17.66 -30.60
CA GLU A 553 -13.60 17.59 -29.13
C GLU A 553 -12.81 16.41 -28.54
N MET A 554 -12.60 16.37 -27.22
CA MET A 554 -11.83 15.31 -26.57
C MET A 554 -12.59 13.96 -26.60
N PRO A 555 -12.02 12.89 -27.20
CA PRO A 555 -12.69 11.59 -27.29
C PRO A 555 -12.84 10.90 -25.92
N PRO A 556 -13.90 10.09 -25.70
CA PRO A 556 -14.07 9.30 -24.47
C PRO A 556 -12.95 8.28 -24.25
N PHE A 557 -12.57 8.03 -22.99
CA PHE A 557 -11.45 7.15 -22.65
C PHE A 557 -11.57 5.72 -23.19
N ASP A 558 -12.78 5.15 -23.24
CA ASP A 558 -12.99 3.82 -23.80
C ASP A 558 -12.76 3.78 -25.31
N VAL A 559 -13.16 4.83 -26.04
CA VAL A 559 -12.89 4.99 -27.48
C VAL A 559 -11.38 5.14 -27.73
N VAL A 560 -10.69 5.95 -26.92
CA VAL A 560 -9.23 6.09 -26.98
C VAL A 560 -8.53 4.78 -26.69
N LYS A 561 -8.98 4.04 -25.68
CA LYS A 561 -8.42 2.73 -25.31
C LYS A 561 -8.62 1.70 -26.42
N GLU A 562 -9.77 1.66 -27.08
CA GLU A 562 -9.96 0.81 -28.27
C GLU A 562 -9.08 1.27 -29.44
N GLN A 563 -8.88 2.59 -29.65
CA GLN A 563 -7.93 3.11 -30.63
C GLN A 563 -6.48 2.69 -30.31
N VAL A 564 -6.04 2.75 -29.04
CA VAL A 564 -4.70 2.29 -28.61
C VAL A 564 -4.56 0.80 -28.89
N LEU A 565 -5.54 -0.01 -28.48
CA LEU A 565 -5.51 -1.46 -28.65
C LEU A 565 -5.60 -1.89 -30.13
N ALA A 566 -6.35 -1.16 -30.96
CA ALA A 566 -6.40 -1.38 -32.40
C ALA A 566 -5.05 -1.05 -33.07
N PHE A 567 -4.43 0.07 -32.71
CA PHE A 567 -3.14 0.50 -33.26
C PHE A 567 -1.97 -0.39 -32.80
N MET A 568 -1.87 -0.65 -31.50
CA MET A 568 -0.90 -1.58 -30.92
C MET A 568 -1.18 -3.04 -31.28
N GLY A 569 -2.38 -3.33 -31.79
CA GLY A 569 -2.78 -4.60 -32.39
C GLY A 569 -2.33 -4.73 -33.84
N SER A 570 -2.58 -3.73 -34.69
CA SER A 570 -2.16 -3.78 -36.09
C SER A 570 -0.65 -3.70 -36.28
N LEU A 571 0.07 -2.99 -35.40
CA LEU A 571 1.54 -3.06 -35.29
C LEU A 571 2.06 -4.48 -35.03
N ARG A 572 1.24 -5.41 -34.51
CA ARG A 572 1.59 -6.83 -34.31
C ARG A 572 1.18 -7.73 -35.48
N PHE A 573 0.43 -7.23 -36.45
CA PHE A 573 -0.01 -7.92 -37.66
C PHE A 573 0.45 -7.18 -38.93
N ALA A 574 1.72 -6.75 -38.92
CA ALA A 574 2.36 -5.97 -39.98
C ALA A 574 2.72 -6.82 -41.23
N ASP A 575 1.70 -7.34 -41.91
CA ASP A 575 1.76 -7.90 -43.27
C ASP A 575 0.63 -7.35 -44.19
N SER A 576 -0.20 -6.43 -43.69
CA SER A 576 -1.31 -5.79 -44.41
C SER A 576 -1.05 -4.29 -44.58
N PRO A 577 -1.33 -3.68 -45.75
CA PRO A 577 -1.10 -2.25 -45.96
C PRO A 577 -2.02 -1.38 -45.10
N VAL A 578 -1.49 -0.24 -44.65
CA VAL A 578 -2.18 0.76 -43.83
C VAL A 578 -3.40 1.29 -44.57
N ASP A 579 -4.59 0.98 -44.05
CA ASP A 579 -5.87 1.39 -44.63
C ASP A 579 -6.32 2.78 -44.12
N GLN A 580 -7.48 3.24 -44.60
CA GLN A 580 -8.01 4.55 -44.23
C GLN A 580 -8.62 4.61 -42.81
N ASN A 581 -8.85 3.47 -42.15
CA ASN A 581 -9.19 3.43 -40.72
C ASN A 581 -7.96 3.72 -39.85
N HIS A 582 -6.78 3.17 -40.20
CA HIS A 582 -5.55 3.41 -39.44
C HIS A 582 -5.23 4.90 -39.30
N THR A 583 -5.38 5.68 -40.37
CA THR A 583 -5.17 7.13 -40.35
C THR A 583 -6.08 7.84 -39.33
N ASN A 584 -7.35 7.43 -39.24
CA ASN A 584 -8.31 7.99 -38.29
C ASN A 584 -7.98 7.59 -36.84
N VAL A 585 -7.56 6.34 -36.62
CA VAL A 585 -7.11 5.84 -35.30
C VAL A 585 -5.88 6.63 -34.83
N ILE A 586 -4.86 6.78 -35.69
CA ILE A 586 -3.63 7.52 -35.38
C ILE A 586 -3.94 8.99 -35.05
N GLY A 587 -4.85 9.62 -35.80
CA GLY A 587 -5.31 10.99 -35.54
C GLY A 587 -5.96 11.14 -34.16
N GLY A 588 -6.86 10.23 -33.78
CA GLY A 588 -7.50 10.22 -32.46
C GLY A 588 -6.52 10.05 -31.30
N LEU A 589 -5.52 9.17 -31.46
CA LEU A 589 -4.47 8.96 -30.45
C LEU A 589 -3.55 10.18 -30.28
N LEU A 590 -3.16 10.82 -31.38
CA LEU A 590 -2.37 12.06 -31.31
C LEU A 590 -3.18 13.17 -30.62
N GLN A 591 -4.44 13.37 -31.02
CA GLN A 591 -5.34 14.36 -30.44
C GLN A 591 -5.54 14.12 -28.93
N PHE A 592 -5.72 12.85 -28.51
CA PHE A 592 -5.78 12.48 -27.11
C PHE A 592 -4.50 12.89 -26.35
N CYS A 593 -3.32 12.49 -26.80
CA CYS A 593 -2.04 12.83 -26.14
C CYS A 593 -1.82 14.35 -25.99
N LEU A 594 -2.39 15.15 -26.90
CA LEU A 594 -2.30 16.61 -26.88
C LEU A 594 -3.33 17.28 -25.97
N LEU A 595 -4.55 16.75 -25.85
CA LEU A 595 -5.63 17.32 -25.03
C LEU A 595 -5.66 16.79 -23.59
N VAL A 596 -5.20 15.56 -23.36
CA VAL A 596 -5.11 14.94 -22.03
C VAL A 596 -4.06 15.65 -21.16
N GLU A 597 -4.35 16.01 -19.91
CA GLU A 597 -3.28 16.49 -19.01
C GLU A 597 -2.46 15.35 -18.45
N THR A 598 -1.26 15.71 -17.99
CA THR A 598 -0.26 14.83 -17.37
C THR A 598 -0.85 13.86 -16.35
N PHE A 599 -1.88 14.25 -15.59
CA PHE A 599 -2.40 13.37 -14.57
C PHE A 599 -3.49 12.39 -15.10
N ASP A 600 -4.37 12.71 -16.05
CA ASP A 600 -5.71 12.01 -16.41
C ASP A 600 -5.10 11.04 -17.57
N VAL A 601 -4.02 10.32 -17.27
CA VAL A 601 -3.54 9.15 -18.00
C VAL A 601 -3.49 8.03 -16.98
N PRO A 602 -4.60 7.29 -16.77
CA PRO A 602 -4.67 6.24 -15.76
C PRO A 602 -3.51 5.25 -15.92
N ASP A 603 -2.91 4.80 -14.82
CA ASP A 603 -1.56 4.19 -14.80
C ASP A 603 -1.26 3.12 -15.84
N TYR A 604 -2.27 2.32 -16.17
CA TYR A 604 -2.16 1.23 -17.15
C TYR A 604 -2.00 1.73 -18.59
N MET A 605 -2.19 3.02 -18.83
CA MET A 605 -1.94 3.72 -20.10
C MET A 605 -0.66 4.55 -20.07
N LEU A 606 0.01 4.77 -18.92
CA LEU A 606 1.18 5.67 -18.86
C LEU A 606 2.32 5.18 -19.76
N ASP A 607 2.73 3.91 -19.66
CA ASP A 607 3.77 3.36 -20.53
C ASP A 607 3.36 3.32 -22.01
N ASP A 608 2.10 2.99 -22.32
CA ASP A 608 1.59 3.00 -23.70
C ASP A 608 1.55 4.43 -24.28
N ILE A 609 1.20 5.44 -23.48
CA ILE A 609 1.16 6.86 -23.91
C ILE A 609 2.57 7.46 -23.95
N ILE A 610 3.49 7.07 -23.06
CA ILE A 610 4.92 7.39 -23.17
C ILE A 610 5.50 6.78 -24.45
N PHE A 611 5.16 5.53 -24.77
CA PHE A 611 5.58 4.86 -26.01
C PHE A 611 4.97 5.51 -27.24
N ILE A 612 3.66 5.80 -27.26
CA ILE A 612 2.97 6.44 -28.37
C ILE A 612 3.48 7.87 -28.58
N THR A 613 3.73 8.64 -27.51
CA THR A 613 4.31 9.99 -27.65
C THR A 613 5.79 9.96 -28.04
N LYS A 614 6.58 8.98 -27.58
CA LYS A 614 7.92 8.76 -28.12
C LYS A 614 7.89 8.35 -29.59
N MET A 615 7.00 7.46 -30.00
CA MET A 615 6.80 7.10 -31.41
C MET A 615 6.39 8.31 -32.24
N PHE A 616 5.50 9.18 -31.74
CA PHE A 616 5.18 10.46 -32.39
C PHE A 616 6.34 11.47 -32.39
N GLN A 617 7.33 11.35 -31.50
CA GLN A 617 8.56 12.13 -31.53
C GLN A 617 9.58 11.56 -32.52
N ASP A 618 9.68 10.23 -32.63
CA ASP A 618 10.69 9.52 -33.41
C ASP A 618 10.33 9.40 -34.91
N TYR A 619 9.06 9.16 -35.27
CA TYR A 619 8.61 8.98 -36.67
C TYR A 619 8.30 10.29 -37.42
N TRP A 620 7.97 11.35 -36.68
CA TRP A 620 7.50 12.62 -37.25
C TRP A 620 8.58 13.42 -38.03
N PRO A 621 9.89 13.36 -37.70
CA PRO A 621 10.96 13.99 -38.48
C PRO A 621 11.01 13.55 -39.97
N GLU A 622 10.83 12.26 -40.26
CA GLU A 622 10.86 11.76 -41.64
C GLU A 622 9.65 12.24 -42.46
N ALA A 623 8.46 12.28 -41.82
CA ALA A 623 7.26 12.84 -42.44
C ALA A 623 7.38 14.35 -42.73
N LEU A 624 8.10 15.10 -41.87
CA LEU A 624 8.27 16.55 -41.98
C LEU A 624 9.04 17.01 -43.22
N GLU A 625 9.91 16.19 -43.80
CA GLU A 625 10.67 16.57 -45.00
C GLU A 625 9.78 16.85 -46.21
N SER A 626 8.58 16.26 -46.24
CA SER A 626 7.56 16.47 -47.29
C SER A 626 6.75 17.77 -47.14
N LEU A 627 6.76 18.41 -45.97
CA LEU A 627 5.85 19.50 -45.62
C LEU A 627 6.41 20.89 -45.95
N THR A 628 5.53 21.88 -46.12
CA THR A 628 5.92 23.29 -46.28
C THR A 628 6.54 23.85 -44.99
N VAL A 629 7.42 24.84 -45.12
CA VAL A 629 8.19 25.42 -43.98
C VAL A 629 7.27 25.85 -42.83
N GLU A 630 6.14 26.50 -43.12
CA GLU A 630 5.18 26.95 -42.11
C GLU A 630 4.50 25.81 -41.35
N LYS A 631 4.30 24.65 -42.01
CA LYS A 631 3.79 23.43 -41.37
C LYS A 631 4.88 22.72 -40.55
N ARG A 632 6.16 22.81 -40.95
CA ARG A 632 7.28 22.28 -40.16
C ARG A 632 7.44 22.99 -38.82
N VAL A 633 7.38 24.33 -38.80
CA VAL A 633 7.48 25.12 -37.55
C VAL A 633 6.31 24.79 -36.60
N ALA A 634 5.09 24.74 -37.14
CA ALA A 634 3.88 24.44 -36.36
C ALA A 634 3.87 23.00 -35.80
N ALA A 635 4.53 22.06 -36.49
CA ALA A 635 4.78 20.71 -36.01
C ALA A 635 5.83 20.65 -34.89
N SER A 636 6.95 21.38 -34.99
CA SER A 636 8.02 21.35 -33.98
C SER A 636 7.48 21.71 -32.59
N GLN A 637 6.68 22.77 -32.50
CA GLN A 637 6.04 23.21 -31.25
C GLN A 637 5.13 22.15 -30.62
N LEU A 638 4.57 21.25 -31.43
CA LEU A 638 3.69 20.18 -31.00
C LEU A 638 4.49 18.97 -30.48
N VAL A 639 5.64 18.68 -31.11
CA VAL A 639 6.62 17.68 -30.63
C VAL A 639 7.20 18.07 -29.27
N ASP A 640 7.55 19.35 -29.08
CA ASP A 640 8.09 19.84 -27.80
C ASP A 640 7.05 19.84 -26.67
N HIS A 641 5.78 20.13 -26.96
CA HIS A 641 4.69 20.01 -25.97
C HIS A 641 4.47 18.55 -25.52
N LEU A 642 4.59 17.59 -26.45
CA LEU A 642 4.59 16.17 -26.11
C LEU A 642 5.81 15.77 -25.28
N ARG A 643 6.98 16.40 -25.50
CA ARG A 643 8.20 16.16 -24.71
C ARG A 643 8.03 16.64 -23.27
N ASP A 644 7.48 17.83 -23.04
CA ASP A 644 7.21 18.32 -21.68
C ASP A 644 6.21 17.44 -20.92
N LYS A 645 5.18 16.91 -21.59
CA LYS A 645 4.27 15.93 -20.98
C LYS A 645 4.96 14.61 -20.68
N ARG A 646 5.74 14.06 -21.62
CA ARG A 646 6.50 12.82 -21.42
C ARG A 646 7.54 12.93 -20.30
N ILE A 647 8.29 14.03 -20.22
CA ILE A 647 9.19 14.31 -19.08
C ILE A 647 8.43 14.23 -17.76
N MET A 648 7.23 14.84 -17.69
CA MET A 648 6.44 14.82 -16.46
C MET A 648 5.85 13.44 -16.14
N TRP A 649 5.39 12.68 -17.14
CA TRP A 649 4.99 11.28 -16.94
C TRP A 649 6.15 10.40 -16.47
N LEU A 650 7.38 10.64 -16.96
CA LEU A 650 8.59 9.91 -16.54
C LEU A 650 8.99 10.18 -15.08
N PHE A 651 8.62 11.33 -14.50
CA PHE A 651 8.78 11.62 -13.07
C PHE A 651 7.63 11.11 -12.18
N MET A 652 6.48 10.75 -12.74
CA MET A 652 5.35 10.29 -11.95
C MET A 652 5.53 8.85 -11.49
N ASP A 653 5.03 8.53 -10.30
CA ASP A 653 4.88 7.16 -9.81
C ASP A 653 3.76 6.47 -10.63
N PRO A 654 3.97 5.30 -11.26
CA PRO A 654 5.04 4.32 -11.03
C PRO A 654 6.28 4.50 -11.87
N VAL A 655 6.19 5.36 -12.88
CA VAL A 655 7.05 5.36 -14.06
C VAL A 655 8.47 5.62 -13.63
N ASN A 656 8.65 6.62 -12.74
CA ASN A 656 9.88 6.96 -12.02
C ASN A 656 11.16 6.56 -12.77
N ARG A 657 11.28 7.10 -13.99
CA ARG A 657 12.43 6.95 -14.89
C ARG A 657 13.12 8.32 -14.98
N PRO A 658 13.70 8.84 -13.88
CA PRO A 658 14.33 10.15 -13.85
C PRO A 658 15.51 10.24 -14.82
N LEU A 659 16.15 9.11 -15.17
CA LEU A 659 17.21 9.04 -16.18
C LEU A 659 16.70 9.19 -17.62
N GLU A 660 15.52 8.67 -17.98
CA GLU A 660 14.91 8.96 -19.29
C GLU A 660 14.30 10.36 -19.33
N ALA A 661 13.82 10.88 -18.20
CA ALA A 661 13.49 12.29 -18.08
C ALA A 661 14.76 13.14 -18.28
N LEU A 662 15.90 12.72 -17.73
CA LEU A 662 17.21 13.37 -17.92
C LEU A 662 17.62 13.38 -19.39
N GLU A 663 17.47 12.28 -20.13
CA GLU A 663 17.78 12.22 -21.57
C GLU A 663 16.96 13.25 -22.38
N GLU A 664 15.65 13.33 -22.14
CA GLU A 664 14.80 14.33 -22.81
C GLU A 664 15.09 15.78 -22.35
N ILE A 665 15.45 15.99 -21.08
CA ILE A 665 15.87 17.30 -20.55
C ILE A 665 17.25 17.70 -21.10
N GLU A 666 18.18 16.77 -21.28
CA GLU A 666 19.49 17.04 -21.88
C GLU A 666 19.34 17.44 -23.35
N VAL A 667 18.40 16.84 -24.10
CA VAL A 667 18.01 17.30 -25.45
C VAL A 667 17.44 18.74 -25.40
N GLN A 668 16.53 19.05 -24.46
CA GLN A 668 16.02 20.42 -24.28
C GLN A 668 17.15 21.41 -23.93
N ILE A 669 18.10 21.02 -23.07
CA ILE A 669 19.24 21.86 -22.65
C ILE A 669 20.24 22.07 -23.80
N GLN A 670 20.48 21.08 -24.65
CA GLN A 670 21.35 21.21 -25.82
C GLN A 670 20.72 22.14 -26.87
N ALA A 671 19.44 21.95 -27.20
CA ALA A 671 18.70 22.85 -28.09
C ALA A 671 18.68 24.29 -27.56
N LEU A 672 18.39 24.49 -26.27
CA LEU A 672 18.41 25.80 -25.62
C LEU A 672 19.79 26.49 -25.71
N LYS A 673 20.89 25.75 -25.46
CA LYS A 673 22.25 26.30 -25.58
C LYS A 673 22.56 26.73 -27.01
N GLN A 674 22.14 25.94 -28.01
CA GLN A 674 22.30 26.28 -29.42
C GLN A 674 21.44 27.50 -29.83
N GLU A 675 20.21 27.62 -29.32
CA GLU A 675 19.35 28.80 -29.51
C GLU A 675 19.99 30.07 -28.90
N LEU A 676 20.52 29.99 -27.67
CA LEU A 676 21.16 31.10 -26.98
C LEU A 676 22.45 31.57 -27.68
N GLU A 677 23.20 30.66 -28.32
CA GLU A 677 24.34 31.02 -29.17
C GLU A 677 23.92 31.67 -30.48
N LEU A 678 22.99 31.06 -31.23
CA LEU A 678 22.50 31.60 -32.51
C LEU A 678 21.81 32.96 -32.36
N SER A 679 21.20 33.23 -31.20
CA SER A 679 20.61 34.53 -30.84
C SER A 679 21.58 35.52 -30.19
N ASN A 680 22.85 35.12 -29.94
CA ASN A 680 23.87 35.93 -29.26
C ASN A 680 23.38 36.47 -27.88
N SER A 681 22.65 35.63 -27.15
CA SER A 681 21.96 35.99 -25.89
C SER A 681 22.93 36.39 -24.76
N PRO A 682 22.53 37.28 -23.83
CA PRO A 682 23.29 37.57 -22.61
C PRO A 682 23.34 36.39 -21.62
N TYR A 683 22.48 35.38 -21.76
CA TYR A 683 22.38 34.23 -20.85
C TYR A 683 23.09 32.96 -21.35
N ARG A 684 24.05 33.09 -22.29
CA ARG A 684 24.78 31.93 -22.86
C ARG A 684 25.57 31.14 -21.82
N ASP A 685 26.27 31.86 -20.94
CA ASP A 685 27.07 31.26 -19.86
C ASP A 685 26.22 30.89 -18.63
N THR A 686 24.99 31.43 -18.53
CA THR A 686 24.06 31.23 -17.40
C THR A 686 22.65 30.75 -17.82
N PRO A 687 22.52 29.70 -18.65
CA PRO A 687 21.25 29.27 -19.25
C PRO A 687 20.21 28.76 -18.24
N TRP A 688 20.60 28.50 -16.99
CA TRP A 688 19.70 28.18 -15.88
C TRP A 688 18.84 29.37 -15.42
N ILE A 689 19.28 30.61 -15.61
CA ILE A 689 18.54 31.80 -15.18
C ILE A 689 17.22 31.99 -15.97
N PRO A 690 17.21 32.08 -17.32
CA PRO A 690 15.97 32.29 -18.08
C PRO A 690 15.09 31.04 -18.24
N LYS A 691 15.56 29.86 -17.81
CA LYS A 691 14.85 28.57 -17.93
C LYS A 691 14.94 27.75 -16.64
N LEU A 692 14.81 28.43 -15.49
CA LEU A 692 14.88 27.86 -14.13
C LEU A 692 14.11 26.54 -13.99
N TYR A 693 12.87 26.48 -14.45
CA TYR A 693 12.04 25.26 -14.37
C TYR A 693 12.62 24.03 -15.09
N VAL A 694 13.38 24.21 -16.18
CA VAL A 694 14.07 23.11 -16.87
C VAL A 694 15.28 22.64 -16.06
N TYR A 695 16.06 23.58 -15.50
CA TYR A 695 17.24 23.26 -14.70
C TYR A 695 16.89 22.75 -13.29
N ALA A 696 15.75 23.14 -12.72
CA ALA A 696 15.20 22.54 -11.51
C ALA A 696 14.81 21.07 -11.75
N ARG A 697 14.09 20.76 -12.82
CA ARG A 697 13.83 19.37 -13.24
C ARG A 697 15.12 18.62 -13.59
N TYR A 698 16.13 19.28 -14.14
CA TYR A 698 17.45 18.68 -14.37
C TYR A 698 18.11 18.30 -13.03
N ALA A 699 18.14 19.21 -12.05
CA ALA A 699 18.60 18.91 -10.69
C ALA A 699 17.82 17.76 -10.03
N ASP A 700 16.49 17.75 -10.15
CA ASP A 700 15.65 16.67 -9.64
C ASP A 700 15.96 15.34 -10.34
N ALA A 701 16.10 15.32 -11.67
CA ALA A 701 16.48 14.13 -12.43
C ALA A 701 17.90 13.62 -12.10
N LEU A 702 18.87 14.53 -11.88
CA LEU A 702 20.21 14.15 -11.43
C LEU A 702 20.15 13.49 -10.05
N VAL A 703 19.49 14.12 -9.06
CA VAL A 703 19.49 13.65 -7.67
C VAL A 703 18.60 12.42 -7.48
N LEU A 704 17.43 12.36 -8.11
CA LEU A 704 16.55 11.17 -8.10
C LEU A 704 17.14 10.02 -8.92
N GLY A 705 17.81 10.32 -10.04
CA GLY A 705 18.67 9.39 -10.79
C GLY A 705 20.03 9.11 -10.14
N ASN A 706 20.19 9.45 -8.86
CA ASN A 706 21.35 9.15 -8.01
C ASN A 706 22.73 9.63 -8.52
N LYS A 707 22.77 10.61 -9.42
CA LYS A 707 24.00 11.33 -9.78
C LYS A 707 24.35 12.30 -8.63
N PHE A 708 25.44 12.00 -7.93
CA PHE A 708 25.96 12.79 -6.80
C PHE A 708 27.42 13.22 -7.05
N ASP A 709 27.65 13.78 -8.22
CA ASP A 709 28.95 14.28 -8.71
C ASP A 709 29.10 15.81 -8.49
N PRO A 710 30.33 16.37 -8.61
CA PRO A 710 30.56 17.81 -8.44
C PRO A 710 29.76 18.69 -9.41
N ASP A 711 29.43 18.15 -10.59
CA ASP A 711 28.61 18.83 -11.59
C ASP A 711 27.15 18.92 -11.11
N THR A 712 26.60 17.86 -10.51
CA THR A 712 25.28 17.90 -9.87
C THR A 712 25.24 18.88 -8.69
N HIS A 713 26.27 18.94 -7.84
CA HIS A 713 26.37 19.97 -6.81
C HIS A 713 26.41 21.39 -7.41
N THR A 714 27.09 21.55 -8.54
CA THR A 714 27.14 22.83 -9.26
C THR A 714 25.75 23.17 -9.82
N VAL A 715 25.05 22.23 -10.47
CA VAL A 715 23.67 22.41 -10.94
C VAL A 715 22.73 22.78 -9.77
N LEU A 716 22.80 22.08 -8.63
CA LEU A 716 21.99 22.39 -7.43
C LEU A 716 22.21 23.83 -6.95
N ARG A 717 23.46 24.32 -6.92
CA ARG A 717 23.74 25.72 -6.55
C ARG A 717 23.38 26.72 -7.63
N ASN A 718 23.51 26.37 -8.90
CA ASN A 718 23.09 27.21 -10.03
C ASN A 718 21.56 27.37 -10.07
N VAL A 719 20.79 26.34 -9.69
CA VAL A 719 19.34 26.45 -9.51
C VAL A 719 18.99 27.37 -8.34
N LEU A 720 19.70 27.28 -7.20
CA LEU A 720 19.53 28.23 -6.09
C LEU A 720 19.87 29.67 -6.49
N GLU A 721 20.98 29.89 -7.19
CA GLU A 721 21.35 31.19 -7.77
C GLU A 721 20.23 31.73 -8.68
N ALA A 722 19.67 30.89 -9.55
CA ALA A 722 18.54 31.28 -10.40
C ALA A 722 17.25 31.55 -9.60
N CYS A 723 16.99 30.88 -8.47
CA CYS A 723 15.87 31.20 -7.57
C CYS A 723 16.06 32.55 -6.82
N ASP A 724 17.31 32.98 -6.62
CA ASP A 724 17.65 34.24 -5.94
C ASP A 724 17.89 35.40 -6.92
N HIS A 725 18.02 35.12 -8.23
CA HIS A 725 18.25 36.12 -9.27
C HIS A 725 17.00 37.00 -9.51
N PRO A 726 17.13 38.33 -9.70
CA PRO A 726 15.98 39.26 -9.83
C PRO A 726 14.98 38.97 -10.96
N VAL A 727 15.34 38.15 -11.95
CA VAL A 727 14.44 37.71 -13.03
C VAL A 727 13.38 36.70 -12.54
N ASN A 728 13.66 35.99 -11.44
CA ASN A 728 12.85 34.88 -10.92
C ASN A 728 12.40 35.07 -9.46
N ALA A 729 12.85 36.14 -8.78
CA ALA A 729 12.72 36.30 -7.33
C ALA A 729 11.26 36.39 -6.82
N ASP A 730 10.34 36.85 -7.67
CA ASP A 730 8.93 37.12 -7.32
C ASP A 730 7.97 35.93 -7.53
N ASP A 731 8.45 34.72 -7.86
CA ASP A 731 7.62 33.53 -8.05
C ASP A 731 7.56 32.63 -6.79
N PRO A 732 6.41 32.51 -6.09
CA PRO A 732 6.24 31.63 -4.92
C PRO A 732 6.58 30.15 -5.12
N VAL A 733 6.54 29.61 -6.34
CA VAL A 733 6.97 28.22 -6.61
C VAL A 733 8.48 28.07 -6.40
N ASN A 734 9.26 29.14 -6.60
CA ASN A 734 10.69 29.14 -6.34
C ASN A 734 11.03 29.00 -4.86
N PHE A 735 10.11 29.28 -3.91
CA PHE A 735 10.31 28.94 -2.51
C PHE A 735 10.26 27.41 -2.27
N ALA A 736 9.39 26.70 -2.97
CA ALA A 736 9.33 25.24 -2.92
C ALA A 736 10.56 24.62 -3.60
N ILE A 737 10.94 25.13 -4.79
CA ILE A 737 12.17 24.71 -5.48
C ILE A 737 13.40 24.97 -4.59
N ARG A 738 13.59 26.18 -4.06
CA ARG A 738 14.70 26.52 -3.15
C ARG A 738 14.75 25.53 -1.97
N SER A 739 13.61 25.26 -1.34
CA SER A 739 13.48 24.31 -0.22
C SER A 739 13.86 22.87 -0.61
N ILE A 740 13.41 22.39 -1.79
CA ILE A 740 13.77 21.08 -2.36
C ILE A 740 15.27 21.02 -2.68
N MET A 741 15.84 22.07 -3.28
CA MET A 741 17.28 22.17 -3.57
C MET A 741 18.14 22.19 -2.30
N HIS A 742 17.70 22.84 -1.21
CA HIS A 742 18.38 22.71 0.10
C HIS A 742 18.27 21.29 0.67
N MET A 743 17.14 20.59 0.54
CA MET A 743 17.02 19.19 0.94
C MET A 743 17.93 18.28 0.07
N HIS A 744 18.00 18.54 -1.23
CA HIS A 744 18.90 17.85 -2.15
C HIS A 744 20.37 18.16 -1.88
N LEU A 745 20.76 19.38 -1.48
CA LEU A 745 22.13 19.69 -1.04
C LEU A 745 22.46 19.05 0.32
N ALA A 746 21.52 19.00 1.26
CA ALA A 746 21.70 18.29 2.54
C ALA A 746 21.87 16.77 2.31
N LEU A 747 21.10 16.20 1.38
CA LEU A 747 21.27 14.82 0.91
C LEU A 747 22.60 14.64 0.19
N PHE A 748 23.00 15.56 -0.69
CA PHE A 748 24.25 15.54 -1.43
C PHE A 748 25.46 15.53 -0.49
N GLY A 749 25.55 16.49 0.44
CA GLY A 749 26.63 16.55 1.43
C GLY A 749 26.73 15.28 2.29
N LYS A 750 25.57 14.73 2.68
CA LYS A 750 25.50 13.44 3.38
C LYS A 750 25.93 12.25 2.51
N MET A 751 25.72 12.31 1.19
CA MET A 751 26.08 11.26 0.24
C MET A 751 27.54 11.31 -0.22
N ILE A 752 28.17 12.49 -0.29
CA ILE A 752 29.61 12.64 -0.56
C ILE A 752 30.50 12.54 0.69
N GLY A 753 29.91 12.52 1.89
CA GLY A 753 30.61 12.15 3.13
C GLY A 753 31.54 13.21 3.71
N SER A 754 31.31 14.49 3.44
CA SER A 754 32.07 15.57 4.06
C SER A 754 31.63 15.82 5.51
N GLU A 755 32.59 15.86 6.44
CA GLU A 755 32.41 16.47 7.78
C GLU A 755 32.33 18.00 7.60
N GLY A 756 31.20 18.47 7.06
CA GLY A 756 31.05 19.83 6.53
C GLY A 756 29.62 20.36 6.55
N ALA A 757 28.79 19.89 7.48
CA ALA A 757 27.44 20.40 7.72
C ALA A 757 27.40 21.54 8.76
N GLU A 758 28.43 22.40 8.80
CA GLU A 758 28.29 23.70 9.44
C GLU A 758 27.46 24.63 8.57
N HIS A 759 26.41 25.21 9.15
CA HIS A 759 25.53 26.22 8.54
C HIS A 759 24.94 25.87 7.17
N ASP A 760 23.66 25.50 7.20
CA ASP A 760 22.71 26.54 6.82
C ASP A 760 21.81 26.88 8.01
N ARG A 761 21.88 28.13 8.49
CA ARG A 761 21.02 28.67 9.55
C ARG A 761 19.95 29.63 9.00
N SER A 762 19.90 29.87 7.70
CA SER A 762 19.03 30.87 7.06
C SER A 762 17.54 30.58 7.26
N THR A 763 17.13 29.32 7.17
CA THR A 763 15.74 28.86 7.41
C THR A 763 15.31 28.94 8.89
N CYS A 764 16.18 29.34 9.82
CA CYS A 764 15.89 29.39 11.26
C CYS A 764 15.43 30.79 11.76
N GLN A 765 15.03 31.71 10.88
CA GLN A 765 14.61 33.06 11.27
C GLN A 765 13.29 33.11 12.05
N SER A 766 12.36 32.16 11.84
CA SER A 766 11.09 32.09 12.61
C SER A 766 11.31 31.82 14.10
N TYR A 767 12.12 30.80 14.42
CA TYR A 767 12.38 30.33 15.77
C TYR A 767 13.12 31.35 16.67
N ALA A 768 13.73 32.40 16.11
CA ALA A 768 14.39 33.44 16.89
C ALA A 768 13.40 34.20 17.79
N GLY A 769 12.27 34.64 17.23
CA GLY A 769 11.22 35.33 17.99
C GLY A 769 10.49 34.42 18.98
N GLU A 770 10.38 33.13 18.67
CA GLU A 770 9.77 32.14 19.58
C GLU A 770 10.61 31.91 20.83
N ARG A 771 11.93 31.70 20.67
CA ARG A 771 12.87 31.59 21.79
C ARG A 771 12.86 32.86 22.63
N GLN A 772 12.79 34.04 22.00
CA GLN A 772 12.67 35.32 22.69
C GLN A 772 11.39 35.37 23.54
N ARG A 773 10.22 34.94 23.03
CA ARG A 773 8.96 34.91 23.80
C ARG A 773 8.99 33.92 24.98
N VAL A 774 9.60 32.74 24.82
CA VAL A 774 9.73 31.76 25.91
C VAL A 774 10.67 32.26 27.02
N GLU A 775 11.78 32.88 26.62
CA GLU A 775 12.76 33.45 27.55
C GLU A 775 12.26 34.76 28.19
N GLU A 776 11.46 35.57 27.48
CA GLU A 776 10.72 36.70 28.04
C GLU A 776 9.70 36.22 29.07
N ALA A 777 8.85 35.24 28.74
CA ALA A 777 7.90 34.65 29.69
C ALA A 777 8.60 34.03 30.92
N ARG A 778 9.81 33.48 30.75
CA ARG A 778 10.65 33.02 31.87
C ARG A 778 11.05 34.18 32.78
N ARG A 779 11.39 35.34 32.22
CA ARG A 779 11.86 36.53 32.95
C ARG A 779 10.73 37.30 33.63
N THR A 780 9.57 37.45 32.98
CA THR A 780 8.42 38.23 33.50
C THR A 780 7.46 37.40 34.34
N HIS A 781 7.33 36.10 34.07
CA HIS A 781 6.31 35.23 34.69
C HIS A 781 6.87 33.89 35.21
N GLY A 782 8.19 33.70 35.18
CA GLY A 782 8.88 32.57 35.80
C GLY A 782 8.87 31.25 34.99
N PRO A 783 9.56 30.20 35.50
CA PRO A 783 9.79 28.98 34.73
C PRO A 783 8.53 28.23 34.28
N GLN A 784 7.47 28.22 35.09
CA GLN A 784 6.20 27.54 34.74
C GLN A 784 5.48 28.24 33.58
N ALA A 785 5.55 29.57 33.49
CA ALA A 785 4.98 30.32 32.38
C ALA A 785 5.73 30.02 31.06
N ALA A 786 7.06 29.91 31.12
CA ALA A 786 7.88 29.50 29.99
C ALA A 786 7.60 28.05 29.54
N ILE A 787 7.36 27.13 30.47
CA ILE A 787 6.96 25.74 30.15
C ILE A 787 5.61 25.71 29.44
N ARG A 788 4.60 26.45 29.92
CA ARG A 788 3.29 26.54 29.25
C ARG A 788 3.39 27.17 27.86
N MET A 789 4.20 28.21 27.69
CA MET A 789 4.45 28.85 26.39
C MET A 789 5.12 27.88 25.41
N ALA A 790 6.12 27.11 25.86
CA ALA A 790 6.84 26.15 25.04
C ALA A 790 6.01 24.90 24.69
N ASP A 791 5.21 24.37 25.63
CA ASP A 791 4.22 23.31 25.31
C ASP A 791 3.20 23.84 24.28
N PHE A 792 2.73 25.10 24.40
CA PHE A 792 1.77 25.70 23.45
C PHE A 792 2.33 25.90 22.04
N GLN A 793 3.49 26.54 21.90
CA GLN A 793 4.13 26.70 20.58
C GLN A 793 4.39 25.33 19.92
N ARG A 794 4.89 24.37 20.68
CA ARG A 794 5.16 23.02 20.18
C ARG A 794 3.89 22.28 19.77
N TRP A 795 2.78 22.51 20.46
CA TRP A 795 1.46 21.96 20.11
C TRP A 795 0.89 22.62 18.86
N GLU A 796 0.88 23.95 18.81
CA GLU A 796 0.27 24.78 17.74
C GLU A 796 0.88 24.48 16.36
N TYR A 797 2.18 24.21 16.29
CA TYR A 797 2.89 23.83 15.06
C TYR A 797 3.09 22.30 14.88
N SER A 798 2.39 21.46 15.65
CA SER A 798 2.42 20.00 15.49
C SER A 798 1.32 19.48 14.58
N SER A 799 1.60 18.36 13.88
CA SER A 799 0.66 17.56 13.08
C SER A 799 -0.35 16.78 13.94
N HIS A 800 -0.89 17.40 14.97
CA HIS A 800 -1.96 16.87 15.79
C HIS A 800 -3.32 17.17 15.14
N TYR A 801 -4.25 16.22 15.20
CA TYR A 801 -5.58 16.26 14.54
C TYR A 801 -6.31 17.60 14.74
N ALA A 802 -6.26 18.14 15.97
CA ALA A 802 -6.83 19.43 16.36
C ALA A 802 -6.38 20.65 15.51
N ASN A 803 -5.22 20.59 14.86
CA ASN A 803 -4.60 21.70 14.13
C ASN A 803 -4.73 21.61 12.60
N MET A 804 -5.30 20.53 12.07
CA MET A 804 -5.47 20.39 10.62
C MET A 804 -6.79 19.69 10.28
N GLU A 805 -6.89 18.39 10.55
CA GLU A 805 -8.01 17.55 10.13
C GLU A 805 -9.33 17.96 10.81
N ALA A 806 -9.27 18.28 12.11
CA ALA A 806 -10.40 18.87 12.84
C ALA A 806 -10.89 20.22 12.23
N LEU A 807 -9.98 21.05 11.72
CA LEU A 807 -10.34 22.33 11.10
C LEU A 807 -10.96 22.13 9.72
N ILE A 808 -10.46 21.15 8.95
CA ILE A 808 -11.01 20.73 7.65
C ILE A 808 -12.44 20.18 7.81
N HIS A 809 -12.69 19.40 8.88
CA HIS A 809 -14.01 18.87 9.20
C HIS A 809 -14.97 19.97 9.70
N ALA A 810 -14.55 20.81 10.65
CA ALA A 810 -15.37 21.93 11.14
C ALA A 810 -15.81 22.87 10.01
N LEU A 811 -14.87 23.30 9.16
CA LEU A 811 -15.18 24.15 8.00
C LEU A 811 -15.89 23.40 6.86
N GLY A 812 -16.08 22.08 6.95
CA GLY A 812 -16.75 21.28 5.91
C GLY A 812 -16.10 21.40 4.53
N LEU A 813 -14.77 21.55 4.47
CA LEU A 813 -14.06 21.91 3.23
C LEU A 813 -14.12 20.82 2.15
N ARG A 814 -14.38 19.58 2.55
CA ARG A 814 -14.60 18.45 1.62
C ARG A 814 -15.96 18.54 0.92
N GLN A 815 -16.94 19.19 1.55
CA GLN A 815 -18.25 19.50 0.95
C GLN A 815 -18.18 20.78 0.12
N ASN A 816 -17.65 21.87 0.70
CA ASN A 816 -17.50 23.16 0.02
C ASN A 816 -16.16 23.83 0.37
N PRO A 817 -15.12 23.72 -0.49
CA PRO A 817 -13.82 24.36 -0.28
C PRO A 817 -13.86 25.88 -0.11
N ASN A 818 -14.90 26.56 -0.62
CA ASN A 818 -15.02 28.02 -0.50
C ASN A 818 -15.32 28.47 0.94
N ARG A 819 -15.82 27.57 1.80
CA ARG A 819 -16.02 27.87 3.24
C ARG A 819 -14.72 28.29 3.92
N GLY A 820 -13.56 27.85 3.42
CA GLY A 820 -12.24 28.29 3.87
C GLY A 820 -11.96 29.80 3.74
N ARG A 821 -12.64 30.50 2.81
CA ARG A 821 -12.57 31.97 2.65
C ARG A 821 -13.72 32.71 3.35
N THR A 822 -14.89 32.07 3.49
CA THR A 822 -16.10 32.73 3.98
C THR A 822 -16.39 32.48 5.45
N HIS A 823 -15.74 31.48 6.06
CA HIS A 823 -15.92 31.06 7.45
C HIS A 823 -14.61 31.08 8.25
N ILE A 824 -14.75 31.23 9.57
CA ILE A 824 -13.67 31.21 10.55
C ILE A 824 -14.02 30.26 11.71
N VAL A 825 -13.06 29.43 12.11
CA VAL A 825 -13.17 28.61 13.33
C VAL A 825 -12.69 29.41 14.55
N PHE A 826 -13.47 29.46 15.63
CA PHE A 826 -13.01 29.96 16.92
C PHE A 826 -12.81 28.80 17.89
N ARG A 827 -11.62 28.70 18.50
CA ARG A 827 -11.27 27.61 19.42
C ARG A 827 -10.59 28.09 20.71
N GLU A 828 -10.95 27.48 21.85
CA GLU A 828 -10.43 27.83 23.19
C GLU A 828 -9.58 26.69 23.77
N VAL A 829 -8.26 26.91 23.91
CA VAL A 829 -7.31 25.86 24.31
C VAL A 829 -6.84 26.06 25.76
N LYS A 830 -6.87 25.00 26.57
CA LYS A 830 -6.38 24.99 27.97
C LYS A 830 -5.29 23.95 28.17
N HIS A 831 -4.34 24.26 29.07
CA HIS A 831 -3.24 23.36 29.42
C HIS A 831 -3.69 22.32 30.47
N VAL A 832 -3.40 21.04 30.22
CA VAL A 832 -3.76 19.90 31.07
C VAL A 832 -2.68 19.71 32.12
N LEU A 833 -2.93 20.26 33.31
CA LEU A 833 -1.92 20.42 34.36
C LEU A 833 -1.73 19.17 35.24
N ASP A 834 -2.79 18.40 35.51
CA ASP A 834 -2.74 17.24 36.41
C ASP A 834 -3.86 16.23 36.10
N PRO A 835 -3.58 14.92 35.92
CA PRO A 835 -2.26 14.33 35.69
C PRO A 835 -1.68 14.81 34.36
N ARG A 836 -0.49 15.42 34.38
CA ARG A 836 0.15 15.98 33.17
C ARG A 836 0.48 14.86 32.17
N PRO A 837 -0.06 14.88 30.93
CA PRO A 837 0.19 13.81 29.96
C PRO A 837 1.65 13.65 29.49
N ALA A 838 1.99 12.41 29.16
CA ALA A 838 3.34 12.01 28.74
C ALA A 838 3.70 12.56 27.36
N ASP A 839 2.87 12.32 26.34
CA ASP A 839 2.97 13.03 25.06
C ASP A 839 2.74 14.53 25.31
N PHE A 840 3.39 15.38 24.51
CA PHE A 840 3.20 16.83 24.60
C PHE A 840 1.90 17.30 23.92
N ARG A 841 1.35 16.49 23.00
CA ARG A 841 0.11 16.80 22.27
C ARG A 841 -1.11 16.81 23.19
N ASP A 842 -1.21 15.85 24.11
CA ASP A 842 -2.33 15.78 25.06
C ASP A 842 -2.22 16.78 26.23
N ARG A 843 -1.10 17.51 26.37
CA ARG A 843 -0.94 18.56 27.40
C ARG A 843 -1.78 19.80 27.14
N LEU A 844 -2.44 19.88 25.98
CA LEU A 844 -3.32 20.98 25.61
C LEU A 844 -4.62 20.40 25.03
N CYS A 845 -5.73 20.84 25.60
CA CYS A 845 -7.07 20.39 25.28
C CYS A 845 -7.85 21.56 24.67
N VAL A 846 -8.45 21.33 23.50
CA VAL A 846 -9.42 22.24 22.88
C VAL A 846 -10.73 22.09 23.64
N THR A 847 -11.02 23.05 24.49
CA THR A 847 -12.21 23.03 25.36
C THR A 847 -13.46 23.58 24.69
N LYS A 848 -13.32 24.43 23.66
CA LYS A 848 -14.44 24.90 22.83
C LYS A 848 -14.05 25.02 21.37
N CYS A 849 -14.98 24.80 20.45
CA CYS A 849 -14.79 24.93 19.01
C CYS A 849 -16.14 25.15 18.27
N SER A 850 -16.26 26.27 17.55
CA SER A 850 -17.41 26.61 16.68
C SER A 850 -16.97 27.33 15.41
N VAL A 851 -17.85 27.35 14.41
CA VAL A 851 -17.59 27.95 13.10
C VAL A 851 -18.52 29.13 12.89
N TYR A 852 -18.05 30.19 12.23
CA TYR A 852 -18.89 31.36 11.92
C TYR A 852 -18.59 31.93 10.55
N ARG A 853 -19.62 32.45 9.88
CA ARG A 853 -19.49 33.29 8.68
C ARG A 853 -18.71 34.56 9.03
N ILE A 854 -17.58 34.80 8.37
CA ILE A 854 -16.68 35.93 8.68
C ILE A 854 -17.42 37.26 8.66
N LYS A 855 -18.24 37.49 7.62
CA LYS A 855 -19.06 38.71 7.43
C LYS A 855 -19.92 39.07 8.65
N ASP A 856 -20.40 38.08 9.39
CA ASP A 856 -21.34 38.25 10.50
C ASP A 856 -20.61 38.48 11.84
N VAL A 857 -19.34 38.06 11.96
CA VAL A 857 -18.56 38.09 13.21
C VAL A 857 -17.34 39.02 13.20
N VAL A 858 -17.11 39.81 12.16
CA VAL A 858 -15.91 40.69 12.06
C VAL A 858 -15.73 41.62 13.27
N ARG A 859 -16.84 42.04 13.89
CA ARG A 859 -16.82 42.86 15.12
C ARG A 859 -16.26 42.11 16.33
N ASP A 860 -16.51 40.80 16.43
CA ASP A 860 -15.94 39.95 17.48
C ASP A 860 -14.50 39.58 17.17
N ILE A 861 -14.14 39.34 15.90
CA ILE A 861 -12.73 39.17 15.50
C ILE A 861 -11.90 40.40 15.91
N ALA A 862 -12.40 41.62 15.62
CA ALA A 862 -11.74 42.87 16.01
C ALA A 862 -11.55 43.01 17.53
N LYS A 863 -12.60 42.71 18.32
CA LYS A 863 -12.55 42.71 19.79
C LYS A 863 -11.55 41.68 20.33
N CYS A 864 -11.63 40.43 19.87
CA CYS A 864 -10.80 39.31 20.35
C CYS A 864 -9.31 39.57 20.11
N LEU A 865 -8.96 40.08 18.93
CA LEU A 865 -7.57 40.40 18.57
C LEU A 865 -7.07 41.74 19.12
N ASN A 866 -7.94 42.53 19.78
CA ASN A 866 -7.70 43.93 20.14
C ASN A 866 -7.16 44.77 18.96
N ASN A 867 -7.73 44.55 17.77
CA ASN A 867 -7.22 45.10 16.52
C ASN A 867 -7.74 46.53 16.29
N PRO A 868 -6.88 47.53 16.02
CA PRO A 868 -7.28 48.92 15.80
C PRO A 868 -7.98 49.18 14.45
N MET A 869 -8.03 48.19 13.54
CA MET A 869 -8.75 48.32 12.26
C MET A 869 -10.27 48.47 12.47
N THR A 870 -10.92 49.25 11.61
CA THR A 870 -12.39 49.25 11.55
C THR A 870 -12.90 47.89 11.10
N PRO A 871 -14.12 47.45 11.50
CA PRO A 871 -14.65 46.16 11.07
C PRO A 871 -14.71 46.00 9.54
N LYS A 872 -14.92 47.08 8.77
CA LYS A 872 -14.80 47.00 7.31
C LYS A 872 -13.36 46.73 6.87
N ALA A 873 -12.39 47.49 7.36
CA ALA A 873 -10.98 47.29 7.00
C ALA A 873 -10.47 45.88 7.39
N LEU A 874 -10.93 45.34 8.52
CA LEU A 874 -10.61 43.97 8.94
C LEU A 874 -11.27 42.91 8.05
N TYR A 875 -12.50 43.15 7.56
CA TYR A 875 -13.15 42.25 6.60
C TYR A 875 -12.39 42.21 5.26
N GLU A 876 -12.07 43.37 4.68
CA GLU A 876 -11.31 43.45 3.44
C GLU A 876 -9.90 42.84 3.61
N TYR A 877 -9.26 43.02 4.78
CA TYR A 877 -7.99 42.38 5.11
C TYR A 877 -8.10 40.85 5.16
N LEU A 878 -9.12 40.30 5.83
CA LEU A 878 -9.34 38.84 5.92
C LEU A 878 -9.63 38.23 4.54
N LYS A 879 -10.49 38.87 3.74
CA LYS A 879 -10.77 38.43 2.37
C LYS A 879 -9.49 38.47 1.53
N LYS A 880 -8.80 39.62 1.50
CA LYS A 880 -7.57 39.79 0.74
C LYS A 880 -6.51 38.76 1.12
N ALA A 881 -6.24 38.55 2.42
CA ALA A 881 -5.25 37.58 2.88
C ALA A 881 -5.65 36.13 2.53
N GLY A 882 -6.94 35.80 2.56
CA GLY A 882 -7.44 34.51 2.08
C GLY A 882 -7.25 34.30 0.58
N ASP A 883 -7.51 35.32 -0.24
CA ASP A 883 -7.29 35.28 -1.69
C ASP A 883 -5.78 35.24 -2.04
N GLU A 884 -4.93 35.94 -1.28
CA GLU A 884 -3.46 35.88 -1.40
C GLU A 884 -2.90 34.48 -1.05
N GLU A 885 -3.30 33.89 0.08
CA GLU A 885 -2.89 32.53 0.47
C GLU A 885 -3.38 31.45 -0.51
N ALA A 886 -4.59 31.63 -1.05
CA ALA A 886 -5.15 30.77 -2.09
C ALA A 886 -4.59 31.02 -3.49
N GLN A 887 -3.88 32.14 -3.69
CA GLN A 887 -3.36 32.64 -4.97
C GLN A 887 -4.44 32.93 -6.04
N ALA A 888 -5.71 33.04 -5.64
CA ALA A 888 -6.86 33.18 -6.52
C ALA A 888 -8.02 33.93 -5.85
N ASP A 889 -8.85 34.63 -6.62
CA ASP A 889 -10.03 35.36 -6.15
C ASP A 889 -11.18 34.45 -5.71
N GLU A 890 -12.29 35.07 -5.28
CA GLU A 890 -13.51 34.39 -4.82
C GLU A 890 -14.22 33.55 -5.91
N ASN A 891 -13.92 33.78 -7.19
CA ASN A 891 -14.41 32.99 -8.33
C ASN A 891 -13.42 31.86 -8.70
N GLY A 892 -12.28 31.76 -8.02
CA GLY A 892 -11.20 30.82 -8.33
C GLY A 892 -10.27 31.26 -9.46
N LYS A 893 -10.34 32.52 -9.90
CA LYS A 893 -9.46 33.09 -10.94
C LYS A 893 -8.11 33.49 -10.32
N PRO A 894 -6.96 33.12 -10.92
CA PRO A 894 -5.64 33.51 -10.38
C PRO A 894 -5.50 35.03 -10.21
N LEU A 895 -4.87 35.45 -9.11
CA LEU A 895 -4.57 36.86 -8.85
C LEU A 895 -3.52 37.39 -9.85
N PRO A 896 -3.51 38.71 -10.16
CA PRO A 896 -2.48 39.30 -11.02
C PRO A 896 -1.08 39.10 -10.43
N GLY A 897 -0.19 38.42 -11.16
CA GLY A 897 1.16 38.06 -10.68
C GLY A 897 1.24 36.79 -9.84
N ALA A 898 0.12 36.08 -9.61
CA ALA A 898 0.17 34.74 -9.03
C ALA A 898 0.87 33.76 -10.00
N PRO A 899 1.73 32.86 -9.51
CA PRO A 899 2.41 31.89 -10.35
C PRO A 899 1.47 30.77 -10.80
N PRO A 900 1.80 30.04 -11.88
CA PRO A 900 1.00 28.91 -12.36
C PRO A 900 1.08 27.69 -11.42
N SER A 901 0.33 27.73 -10.31
CA SER A 901 0.22 26.61 -9.38
C SER A 901 -0.57 25.46 -10.01
N ARG A 902 0.06 24.28 -10.12
CA ARG A 902 -0.56 23.02 -10.57
C ARG A 902 -1.61 22.45 -9.62
N PHE A 903 -1.72 23.00 -8.40
CA PHE A 903 -2.63 22.54 -7.36
C PHE A 903 -3.44 23.71 -6.80
N ARG A 904 -4.76 23.54 -6.72
CA ARG A 904 -5.63 24.51 -6.05
C ARG A 904 -5.41 24.46 -4.54
N ARG A 905 -5.30 25.64 -3.93
CA ARG A 905 -5.16 25.81 -2.48
C ARG A 905 -6.54 26.05 -1.85
N VAL A 906 -6.77 25.42 -0.71
CA VAL A 906 -7.96 25.63 0.14
C VAL A 906 -7.50 26.31 1.42
N VAL A 907 -8.11 27.45 1.73
CA VAL A 907 -7.75 28.28 2.90
C VAL A 907 -8.35 27.68 4.18
N ILE A 908 -7.69 27.87 5.31
CA ILE A 908 -8.17 27.55 6.65
C ILE A 908 -7.97 28.79 7.53
N ILE A 909 -9.04 29.54 7.80
CA ILE A 909 -9.04 30.71 8.69
C ILE A 909 -9.51 30.27 10.09
N TYR A 910 -8.71 30.53 11.12
CA TYR A 910 -9.07 30.19 12.50
C TYR A 910 -8.48 31.16 13.53
N SER A 911 -9.13 31.23 14.70
CA SER A 911 -8.77 32.07 15.83
C SER A 911 -8.58 31.19 17.07
N THR A 912 -7.36 31.17 17.61
CA THR A 912 -6.99 30.35 18.77
C THR A 912 -6.87 31.21 20.02
N ALA A 913 -7.71 30.98 21.04
CA ALA A 913 -7.50 31.54 22.37
C ALA A 913 -6.45 30.70 23.12
N SER A 914 -5.27 31.29 23.29
CA SER A 914 -4.11 30.72 24.01
C SER A 914 -4.04 31.26 25.44
N PRO A 915 -3.63 30.46 26.46
CA PRO A 915 -3.50 30.95 27.84
C PRO A 915 -2.42 32.03 27.97
N ILE A 916 -2.72 33.14 28.65
CA ILE A 916 -1.70 34.16 28.95
C ILE A 916 -0.65 33.58 29.92
N ALA A 917 0.63 33.88 29.68
CA ALA A 917 1.78 33.37 30.43
C ALA A 917 1.62 33.47 31.96
N GLY A 918 1.12 34.61 32.45
CA GLY A 918 0.83 34.88 33.87
C GLY A 918 -0.37 34.11 34.48
N GLY A 919 -1.15 33.37 33.69
CA GLY A 919 -2.20 32.47 34.18
C GLY A 919 -3.59 33.07 34.39
N GLN A 920 -3.80 34.36 34.12
CA GLN A 920 -5.13 34.98 34.07
C GLN A 920 -5.41 35.51 32.66
N GLY A 921 -6.54 35.10 32.08
CA GLY A 921 -6.99 35.51 30.75
C GLY A 921 -6.38 34.72 29.58
N PHE A 922 -6.88 35.01 28.38
CA PHE A 922 -6.45 34.42 27.11
C PHE A 922 -5.95 35.52 26.16
N LYS A 923 -4.99 35.16 25.30
CA LYS A 923 -4.62 35.94 24.12
C LYS A 923 -5.14 35.20 22.88
N TRP A 924 -5.88 35.92 22.04
CA TRP A 924 -6.28 35.43 20.72
C TRP A 924 -5.15 35.59 19.70
N ASN A 925 -4.88 34.52 18.97
CA ASN A 925 -4.04 34.51 17.78
C ASN A 925 -4.94 34.23 16.57
N LEU A 926 -4.83 35.03 15.51
CA LEU A 926 -5.47 34.78 14.22
C LEU A 926 -4.49 34.02 13.32
N HIS A 927 -4.99 33.03 12.60
CA HIS A 927 -4.24 32.20 11.66
C HIS A 927 -5.00 32.14 10.34
N ILE A 928 -4.24 32.20 9.25
CA ILE A 928 -4.72 31.97 7.88
C ILE A 928 -3.69 31.03 7.28
N ASN A 929 -4.07 29.75 7.15
CA ASN A 929 -3.23 28.70 6.57
C ASN A 929 -3.84 28.26 5.22
N HIS A 930 -3.11 27.45 4.47
CA HIS A 930 -3.66 26.74 3.31
C HIS A 930 -3.28 25.25 3.32
N VAL A 931 -4.09 24.45 2.63
CA VAL A 931 -3.84 23.04 2.30
C VAL A 931 -4.11 22.79 0.82
N SER A 932 -3.59 21.69 0.26
CA SER A 932 -3.93 21.31 -1.11
C SER A 932 -5.35 20.75 -1.18
N GLU A 933 -6.09 21.06 -2.25
CA GLU A 933 -7.44 20.51 -2.46
C GLU A 933 -7.42 18.97 -2.53
N ASN A 934 -6.34 18.38 -3.03
CA ASN A 934 -6.15 16.94 -3.09
C ASN A 934 -6.10 16.30 -1.68
N TYR A 935 -5.45 16.94 -0.70
CA TYR A 935 -5.45 16.44 0.69
C TYR A 935 -6.85 16.52 1.31
N VAL A 936 -7.58 17.63 1.09
CA VAL A 936 -8.98 17.79 1.55
C VAL A 936 -9.93 16.77 0.91
N ARG A 937 -9.71 16.41 -0.36
CA ARG A 937 -10.49 15.39 -1.07
C ARG A 937 -10.14 13.95 -0.64
N ALA A 938 -8.87 13.69 -0.32
CA ALA A 938 -8.41 12.39 0.15
C ALA A 938 -8.80 12.10 1.61
N LEU A 939 -8.85 13.13 2.47
CA LEU A 939 -9.19 13.00 3.89
C LEU A 939 -10.58 12.38 4.07
N LYS A 940 -10.67 11.26 4.80
CA LYS A 940 -11.92 10.56 5.14
C LYS A 940 -12.89 11.54 5.82
N TYR A 941 -14.18 11.50 5.48
CA TYR A 941 -15.16 12.33 6.17
C TYR A 941 -15.52 11.71 7.52
N GLU A 942 -15.38 12.49 8.60
CA GLU A 942 -15.64 12.07 9.98
C GLU A 942 -16.73 12.97 10.58
N PRO A 943 -17.99 12.51 10.68
CA PRO A 943 -19.08 13.33 11.24
C PRO A 943 -18.85 13.61 12.74
N ASP A 944 -18.27 12.63 13.44
CA ASP A 944 -17.92 12.69 14.86
C ASP A 944 -16.57 13.36 15.14
N TRP A 945 -16.04 14.20 14.24
CA TRP A 945 -14.69 14.78 14.32
C TRP A 945 -14.36 15.38 15.70
N ARG A 946 -15.34 16.00 16.39
CA ARG A 946 -15.20 16.54 17.75
C ARG A 946 -14.70 15.52 18.78
N GLN A 947 -15.04 14.24 18.62
CA GLN A 947 -14.62 13.16 19.53
C GLN A 947 -13.11 12.91 19.47
N TYR A 948 -12.45 13.25 18.35
CA TYR A 948 -11.03 12.99 18.11
C TYR A 948 -10.14 14.24 18.26
N VAL A 949 -10.73 15.42 18.55
CA VAL A 949 -9.99 16.68 18.73
C VAL A 949 -9.01 16.63 19.91
N ASN A 950 -9.37 15.92 20.97
CA ASN A 950 -8.56 15.79 22.18
C ASN A 950 -8.21 14.32 22.40
N GLY A 951 -6.91 13.97 22.38
CA GLY A 951 -6.48 12.61 22.71
C GLY A 951 -6.73 12.22 24.18
N VAL A 952 -6.80 13.22 25.07
CA VAL A 952 -7.25 13.08 26.46
C VAL A 952 -8.15 14.27 26.83
N GLY A 953 -9.42 14.00 27.14
CA GLY A 953 -10.39 15.01 27.59
C GLY A 953 -11.77 14.82 26.94
N PRO A 954 -12.76 15.66 27.31
CA PRO A 954 -14.05 15.69 26.62
C PRO A 954 -13.91 16.30 25.20
N PRO A 955 -14.89 16.07 24.30
CA PRO A 955 -15.02 16.84 23.06
C PRO A 955 -15.17 18.35 23.32
N PRO A 956 -14.78 19.23 22.39
CA PRO A 956 -14.96 20.67 22.55
C PRO A 956 -16.44 21.08 22.55
N GLU A 957 -16.84 21.90 23.53
CA GLU A 957 -18.16 22.53 23.57
C GLU A 957 -18.31 23.59 22.45
N PRO A 958 -19.53 24.01 22.09
CA PRO A 958 -19.72 25.18 21.23
C PRO A 958 -19.07 26.44 21.81
N PHE A 959 -18.41 27.22 20.98
CA PHE A 959 -18.03 28.59 21.33
C PHE A 959 -19.26 29.51 21.21
N ILE A 960 -19.27 30.62 21.94
CA ILE A 960 -20.34 31.64 21.87
C ILE A 960 -19.69 33.02 21.83
N LEU A 961 -19.93 33.77 20.73
CA LEU A 961 -19.40 35.12 20.53
C LEU A 961 -20.28 36.20 21.16
N THR A 962 -19.69 37.37 21.43
CA THR A 962 -20.39 38.47 22.13
C THR A 962 -21.47 39.17 21.29
N SER A 963 -21.53 38.88 19.99
CA SER A 963 -22.62 39.26 19.08
C SER A 963 -23.85 38.36 19.17
N GLY A 964 -23.73 37.14 19.70
CA GLY A 964 -24.79 36.13 19.62
C GLY A 964 -25.00 35.54 18.21
N ALA A 965 -23.99 35.64 17.33
CA ALA A 965 -24.03 35.00 16.02
C ALA A 965 -24.18 33.46 16.17
N PRO A 966 -25.00 32.79 15.33
CA PRO A 966 -25.19 31.34 15.38
C PRO A 966 -23.93 30.60 14.90
N ASP A 967 -23.70 29.39 15.43
CA ASP A 967 -22.71 28.48 14.87
C ASP A 967 -23.13 28.08 13.44
N ALA A 968 -22.23 28.28 12.50
CA ALA A 968 -22.46 28.10 11.07
C ALA A 968 -22.03 26.73 10.57
N GLU A 969 -21.46 25.83 11.40
CA GLU A 969 -20.81 24.58 10.99
C GLU A 969 -21.56 23.79 9.90
N HIS A 970 -22.89 23.71 9.96
CA HIS A 970 -23.75 22.94 9.06
C HIS A 970 -24.56 23.76 8.04
N ASP A 971 -24.18 25.01 7.76
CA ASP A 971 -24.95 25.97 6.92
C ASP A 971 -24.90 25.74 5.39
N PHE A 972 -24.78 24.48 4.96
CA PHE A 972 -24.43 24.09 3.58
C PHE A 972 -25.42 24.49 2.48
N ASP A 973 -26.70 24.72 2.82
CA ASP A 973 -27.78 24.95 1.84
C ASP A 973 -27.91 26.42 1.37
N ASP A 974 -27.02 27.31 1.82
CA ASP A 974 -27.12 28.77 1.68
C ASP A 974 -26.00 29.36 0.78
N SER A 975 -25.18 28.50 0.13
CA SER A 975 -23.91 28.87 -0.56
C SER A 975 -23.67 28.16 -1.90
#